data_AF-A0A844MZS9-F1
#
_entry.id   AF-A0A844MZS9-F1
#
_cell.length_a   1.000
_cell.length_b   1.000
_cell.length_c   1.000
_cell.angle_alpha   90.00
_cell.angle_beta   90.00
_cell.angle_gamma   90.00
#
_symmetry.space_group_name_H-M   'P 1'
#
loop_
_entity.id
_entity.type
_entity.pdbx_description
1 polymer ?
#
loop_
_entity_poly.entity_id
_entity_poly.type
_entity_poly.pdbx_seq_one_letter_code
_entity_poly.pdbx_strand_id
1 'polypeptide(L)'
;MIGDVNFENLHANFANFIHSQLGVTCLKVYITFNPVGLVNLTGNIPRNILLYSLNDFNATFSNLLLGLDIGSDLKPSFGVTGNLAIQGYDPTQKDEPVLFLAGKLALEPESITACFFQEGKNSWCNPYGLVGTELRNIGFQGGGTYLPPYFDNFGFIGNLKWQEVDLEVAFLLDTNDPKKLAFLLTTHEPVNLVDLWQGPIASGVLKQASSSISLVNKTLEFLNTFLDLNIESIDRHGDGKLDPLVKYVLFPTTIAGQPISEGLEINGKMTAWGHEATLTLYGDKTFNKVEGSLNVPEIDLGFLKIGGTNDDCLDLALKVTPNEQYLMGDGYVKFFDNEIAKVEFQITPTNVIFKDFDLSLVNLLAIDVDTLSIELESGCGSGIGKILVLGNTLAGTTFDFTRDSLTLKNTKLNLAGFLTVDLPTLTVNVTNKSASGTGNITAFNQSLGSGTLSFNTSNTSFVTIDNGSLGLGDVVKLNVPSFKVDLTNKKLFGVGDITLLGKQFTSSGISLNESGFQAHSNFNFGILAFSGATVTFNKKTNGNIDNSASVAGNLKFLGYNFANVTASVNSSRLTVSGSFNFGGLFILKGANNKKNATITLNKAKNEVYRSVSIAGSFYLLGKELTSLAVSEQGQTLKVFGIKIIGKAERN
;
A
#
# COMPACT_ATOMS: atom_id res chain seq x y z
N MET A 1 2.14 -58.09 47.02
CA MET A 1 2.75 -58.93 48.09
C MET A 1 3.55 -58.00 48.99
N ILE A 2 3.42 -58.12 50.32
CA ILE A 2 4.22 -57.34 51.29
C ILE A 2 5.38 -58.24 51.72
N GLY A 3 6.61 -57.74 51.62
CA GLY A 3 7.81 -58.43 52.09
C GLY A 3 8.69 -57.48 52.90
N ASP A 4 9.65 -58.01 53.62
CA ASP A 4 10.66 -57.24 54.35
C ASP A 4 12.02 -57.47 53.69
N VAL A 5 12.73 -56.39 53.35
CA VAL A 5 14.12 -56.45 52.85
C VAL A 5 15.06 -56.13 54.00
N ASN A 6 15.87 -57.10 54.40
CA ASN A 6 16.91 -56.92 55.42
C ASN A 6 18.22 -56.49 54.75
N PHE A 7 18.66 -55.27 55.00
CA PHE A 7 19.88 -54.68 54.44
C PHE A 7 21.15 -55.00 55.23
N GLU A 8 21.04 -55.46 56.47
CA GLU A 8 22.18 -55.86 57.32
C GLU A 8 22.95 -57.06 56.71
N ASN A 9 22.24 -57.92 55.97
CA ASN A 9 22.78 -59.15 55.39
C ASN A 9 23.10 -59.03 53.89
N LEU A 10 22.95 -57.85 53.29
CA LEU A 10 23.16 -57.62 51.86
C LEU A 10 24.48 -56.87 51.64
N HIS A 11 25.46 -57.53 51.03
CA HIS A 11 26.81 -56.97 50.80
C HIS A 11 26.93 -56.06 49.56
N ALA A 12 25.83 -55.57 49.01
CA ALA A 12 25.84 -54.66 47.86
C ALA A 12 26.09 -53.22 48.31
N ASN A 13 26.80 -52.42 47.50
CA ASN A 13 27.07 -51.00 47.78
C ASN A 13 25.81 -50.21 48.15
N PHE A 14 24.70 -50.50 47.47
CA PHE A 14 23.41 -49.87 47.75
C PHE A 14 22.83 -50.27 49.12
N ALA A 15 22.85 -51.55 49.47
CA ALA A 15 22.41 -52.03 50.77
C ALA A 15 23.28 -51.47 51.92
N ASN A 16 24.59 -51.37 51.70
CA ASN A 16 25.52 -50.72 52.64
C ASN A 16 25.21 -49.23 52.81
N PHE A 17 24.81 -48.51 51.75
CA PHE A 17 24.37 -47.12 51.89
C PHE A 17 23.11 -47.02 52.75
N ILE A 18 22.08 -47.84 52.46
CA ILE A 18 20.82 -47.84 53.22
C ILE A 18 21.04 -48.25 54.69
N HIS A 19 21.86 -49.26 54.94
CA HIS A 19 22.14 -49.75 56.28
C HIS A 19 23.08 -48.83 57.06
N SER A 20 24.27 -48.55 56.51
CA SER A 20 25.35 -47.90 57.25
C SER A 20 25.27 -46.37 57.23
N GLN A 21 24.75 -45.77 56.15
CA GLN A 21 24.64 -44.30 56.05
C GLN A 21 23.26 -43.81 56.46
N LEU A 22 22.20 -44.47 55.97
CA LEU A 22 20.83 -44.07 56.34
C LEU A 22 20.34 -44.72 57.64
N GLY A 23 21.05 -45.72 58.19
CA GLY A 23 20.73 -46.37 59.47
C GLY A 23 19.53 -47.32 59.43
N VAL A 24 19.15 -47.83 58.26
CA VAL A 24 17.94 -48.66 58.07
C VAL A 24 18.33 -50.13 57.94
N THR A 25 18.02 -50.92 58.96
CA THR A 25 18.32 -52.37 58.99
C THR A 25 17.34 -53.19 58.16
N CYS A 26 16.06 -52.87 58.22
CA CYS A 26 15.00 -53.59 57.52
C CYS A 26 13.97 -52.61 56.96
N LEU A 27 13.47 -52.88 55.74
CA LEU A 27 12.48 -52.05 55.07
C LEU A 27 11.30 -52.89 54.58
N LYS A 28 10.10 -52.48 55.00
CA LYS A 28 8.85 -53.00 54.46
C LYS A 28 8.71 -52.56 53.01
N VAL A 29 8.56 -53.54 52.13
CA VAL A 29 8.41 -53.31 50.70
C VAL A 29 7.06 -53.82 50.19
N TYR A 30 6.46 -53.04 49.29
CA TYR A 30 5.24 -53.36 48.58
C TYR A 30 5.56 -53.63 47.13
N ILE A 31 5.21 -54.82 46.65
CA ILE A 31 5.23 -55.13 45.22
C ILE A 31 3.83 -54.91 44.65
N THR A 32 3.73 -54.01 43.68
CA THR A 32 2.53 -53.76 42.90
C THR A 32 2.75 -54.15 41.44
N PHE A 33 1.77 -54.84 40.87
CA PHE A 33 1.72 -55.17 39.45
C PHE A 33 0.58 -54.40 38.82
N ASN A 34 0.87 -53.65 37.76
CA ASN A 34 -0.16 -52.99 36.97
C ASN A 34 -0.49 -53.86 35.73
N PRO A 35 -1.76 -53.95 35.29
CA PRO A 35 -2.15 -54.58 34.03
C PRO A 35 -1.37 -54.15 32.77
N VAL A 36 -0.67 -53.00 32.77
CA VAL A 36 0.24 -52.60 31.67
C VAL A 36 1.65 -53.22 31.74
N GLY A 37 1.90 -54.15 32.66
CA GLY A 37 3.18 -54.85 32.79
C GLY A 37 4.24 -54.15 33.65
N LEU A 38 3.87 -53.06 34.32
CA LEU A 38 4.75 -52.38 35.29
C LEU A 38 4.81 -53.16 36.61
N VAL A 39 6.03 -53.42 37.07
CA VAL A 39 6.31 -54.00 38.39
C VAL A 39 7.04 -52.96 39.22
N ASN A 40 6.45 -52.55 40.33
CA ASN A 40 7.06 -51.57 41.23
C ASN A 40 7.26 -52.22 42.60
N LEU A 41 8.47 -52.07 43.15
CA LEU A 41 8.84 -52.43 44.51
C LEU A 41 9.10 -51.12 45.27
N THR A 42 8.28 -50.79 46.27
CA THR A 42 8.42 -49.54 47.02
C THR A 42 8.59 -49.79 48.51
N GLY A 43 9.49 -49.06 49.17
CA GLY A 43 9.66 -49.07 50.61
C GLY A 43 9.76 -47.66 51.17
N ASN A 44 9.13 -47.43 52.32
CA ASN A 44 9.04 -46.12 52.95
C ASN A 44 9.86 -46.06 54.24
N ILE A 45 10.66 -45.00 54.39
CA ILE A 45 11.39 -44.64 55.60
C ILE A 45 10.78 -43.33 56.13
N PRO A 46 9.76 -43.43 57.02
CA PRO A 46 8.96 -42.27 57.46
C PRO A 46 9.64 -41.39 58.52
N ARG A 47 10.97 -41.40 58.60
CA ARG A 47 11.73 -40.64 59.61
C ARG A 47 12.56 -39.53 58.97
N ASN A 48 12.91 -38.53 59.78
CA ASN A 48 13.86 -37.50 59.39
C ASN A 48 15.29 -38.04 59.50
N ILE A 49 16.09 -37.82 58.47
CA ILE A 49 17.49 -38.23 58.36
C ILE A 49 18.32 -36.99 58.06
N LEU A 50 19.21 -36.62 58.98
CA LEU A 50 20.20 -35.57 58.73
C LEU A 50 21.24 -36.11 57.76
N LEU A 51 21.25 -35.61 56.53
CA LEU A 51 22.21 -36.02 55.51
C LEU A 51 23.59 -35.40 55.71
N TYR A 52 23.56 -34.11 56.05
CA TYR A 52 24.75 -33.28 56.07
C TYR A 52 24.52 -32.11 57.01
N SER A 53 25.56 -31.77 57.76
CA SER A 53 25.57 -30.63 58.67
C SER A 53 27.00 -30.08 58.70
N LEU A 54 27.16 -28.81 58.33
CA LEU A 54 28.43 -28.08 58.39
C LEU A 54 28.16 -26.63 58.78
N ASN A 55 28.66 -26.20 59.94
CA ASN A 55 28.35 -24.89 60.53
C ASN A 55 26.83 -24.69 60.65
N ASP A 56 26.30 -23.60 60.09
CA ASP A 56 24.88 -23.29 60.06
C ASP A 56 24.12 -24.04 58.95
N PHE A 57 24.83 -24.63 57.98
CA PHE A 57 24.23 -25.37 56.88
C PHE A 57 23.78 -26.77 57.32
N ASN A 58 22.48 -27.05 57.21
CA ASN A 58 21.88 -28.35 57.50
C ASN A 58 21.00 -28.83 56.34
N ALA A 59 21.15 -30.10 55.96
CA ALA A 59 20.30 -30.77 54.99
C ALA A 59 19.65 -32.00 55.62
N THR A 60 18.32 -31.99 55.77
CA THR A 60 17.53 -33.05 56.40
C THR A 60 16.55 -33.65 55.41
N PHE A 61 16.63 -34.94 55.13
CA PHE A 61 15.59 -35.66 54.40
C PHE A 61 14.47 -36.12 55.33
N SER A 62 13.24 -36.15 54.83
CA SER A 62 12.08 -36.73 55.50
C SER A 62 11.23 -37.51 54.49
N ASN A 63 10.48 -38.49 54.98
CA ASN A 63 9.56 -39.32 54.18
C ASN A 63 10.22 -39.94 52.93
N LEU A 64 11.38 -40.56 53.13
CA LEU A 64 12.15 -41.15 52.03
C LEU A 64 11.47 -42.41 51.50
N LEU A 65 11.03 -42.37 50.25
CA LEU A 65 10.48 -43.48 49.50
C LEU A 65 11.56 -44.03 48.56
N LEU A 66 11.92 -45.29 48.75
CA LEU A 66 12.79 -46.05 47.86
C LEU A 66 11.91 -46.86 46.92
N GLY A 67 12.09 -46.70 45.62
CA GLY A 67 11.38 -47.40 44.57
C GLY A 67 12.34 -48.16 43.67
N LEU A 68 11.99 -49.37 43.28
CA LEU A 68 12.55 -50.04 42.12
C LEU A 68 11.38 -50.30 41.17
N ASP A 69 11.41 -49.65 40.04
CA ASP A 69 10.41 -49.78 38.98
C ASP A 69 11.03 -50.59 37.84
N ILE A 70 10.32 -51.58 37.32
CA ILE A 70 10.69 -52.30 36.09
C ILE A 70 9.63 -51.96 35.05
N GLY A 71 10.06 -51.21 34.03
CA GLY A 71 9.23 -50.80 32.91
C GLY A 71 8.81 -51.96 32.01
N SER A 72 7.88 -51.71 31.10
CA SER A 72 7.47 -52.67 30.07
C SER A 72 8.60 -53.04 29.09
N ASP A 73 9.63 -52.20 29.03
CA ASP A 73 10.88 -52.42 28.29
C ASP A 73 11.90 -53.28 29.07
N LEU A 74 11.52 -53.76 30.26
CA LEU A 74 12.34 -54.54 31.19
C LEU A 74 13.58 -53.79 31.71
N LYS A 75 13.64 -52.45 31.55
CA LYS A 75 14.72 -51.66 32.15
C LYS A 75 14.39 -51.35 33.60
N PRO A 76 15.27 -51.69 34.56
CA PRO A 76 15.09 -51.32 35.95
C PRO A 76 15.44 -49.84 36.16
N SER A 77 14.59 -49.11 36.88
CA SER A 77 14.82 -47.76 37.36
C SER A 77 14.75 -47.77 38.89
N PHE A 78 15.81 -47.32 39.54
CA PHE A 78 15.83 -47.17 40.99
C PHE A 78 15.56 -45.71 41.36
N GLY A 79 14.50 -45.44 42.10
CA GLY A 79 14.11 -44.09 42.52
C GLY A 79 14.25 -43.89 44.02
N VAL A 80 14.72 -42.71 44.42
CA VAL A 80 14.60 -42.17 45.77
C VAL A 80 13.71 -40.94 45.69
N THR A 81 12.54 -40.96 46.31
CA THR A 81 11.64 -39.80 46.40
C THR A 81 11.60 -39.33 47.84
N GLY A 82 11.58 -38.03 48.11
CA GLY A 82 11.51 -37.55 49.49
C GLY A 82 11.51 -36.04 49.58
N ASN A 83 11.33 -35.55 50.82
CA ASN A 83 11.28 -34.13 51.13
C ASN A 83 12.62 -33.74 51.78
N LEU A 84 13.37 -32.85 51.13
CA LEU A 84 14.63 -32.29 51.58
C LEU A 84 14.39 -30.92 52.21
N ALA A 85 14.69 -30.77 53.49
CA ALA A 85 14.72 -29.49 54.19
C ALA A 85 16.18 -28.99 54.26
N ILE A 86 16.44 -27.81 53.69
CA ILE A 86 17.76 -27.16 53.70
C ILE A 86 17.69 -25.89 54.56
N GLN A 87 18.68 -25.71 55.43
CA GLN A 87 18.88 -24.54 56.30
C GLN A 87 20.33 -24.07 56.16
N GLY A 88 20.60 -22.78 56.40
CA GLY A 88 21.94 -22.21 56.31
C GLY A 88 22.51 -22.20 54.90
N TYR A 89 21.66 -22.23 53.86
CA TYR A 89 22.09 -22.32 52.45
C TYR A 89 22.45 -20.97 51.87
N ASP A 90 22.00 -19.89 52.49
CA ASP A 90 22.29 -18.51 52.20
C ASP A 90 22.95 -17.83 53.43
N PRO A 91 24.29 -17.80 53.48
CA PRO A 91 25.01 -17.22 54.62
C PRO A 91 24.85 -15.69 54.73
N THR A 92 24.19 -15.05 53.77
CA THR A 92 24.01 -13.59 53.75
C THR A 92 22.68 -13.14 54.37
N GLN A 93 21.74 -14.07 54.58
CA GLN A 93 20.40 -13.78 55.07
C GLN A 93 20.30 -14.01 56.59
N LYS A 94 19.95 -12.96 57.35
CA LYS A 94 19.55 -13.12 58.75
C LYS A 94 18.12 -13.66 58.82
N ASP A 95 17.88 -14.64 59.69
CA ASP A 95 16.59 -15.34 59.83
C ASP A 95 16.12 -16.01 58.53
N GLU A 96 17.05 -16.68 57.85
CA GLU A 96 16.81 -17.45 56.62
C GLU A 96 15.69 -18.51 56.82
N PRO A 97 14.68 -18.57 55.94
CA PRO A 97 13.65 -19.58 56.01
C PRO A 97 14.21 -20.96 55.65
N VAL A 98 13.66 -22.02 56.25
CA VAL A 98 13.96 -23.40 55.84
C VAL A 98 13.41 -23.61 54.43
N LEU A 99 14.27 -23.98 53.48
CA LEU A 99 13.87 -24.33 52.12
C LEU A 99 13.47 -25.81 52.08
N PHE A 100 12.18 -26.07 51.92
CA PHE A 100 11.67 -27.41 51.71
C PHE A 100 11.60 -27.70 50.21
N LEU A 101 12.21 -28.80 49.79
CA LEU A 101 12.21 -29.28 48.42
C LEU A 101 11.60 -30.68 48.41
N ALA A 102 10.58 -30.92 47.60
CA ALA A 102 10.10 -32.26 47.31
C ALA A 102 10.65 -32.69 45.95
N GLY A 103 10.99 -33.97 45.80
CA GLY A 103 11.63 -34.39 44.57
C GLY A 103 11.95 -35.87 44.49
N LYS A 104 12.56 -36.26 43.38
CA LYS A 104 13.00 -37.61 43.08
C LYS A 104 14.43 -37.60 42.52
N LEU A 105 15.25 -38.53 43.00
CA LEU A 105 16.48 -38.96 42.37
C LEU A 105 16.24 -40.33 41.73
N ALA A 106 16.27 -40.41 40.40
CA ALA A 106 16.16 -41.65 39.63
C ALA A 106 17.55 -42.08 39.14
N LEU A 107 17.88 -43.34 39.33
CA LEU A 107 19.05 -44.05 38.83
C LEU A 107 18.56 -45.06 37.79
N GLU A 108 18.86 -44.78 36.54
CA GLU A 108 18.60 -45.67 35.41
C GLU A 108 19.90 -46.39 35.05
N PRO A 109 19.89 -47.43 34.18
CA PRO A 109 21.09 -48.16 33.83
C PRO A 109 22.15 -47.31 33.10
N GLU A 110 21.70 -46.26 32.42
CA GLU A 110 22.54 -45.42 31.55
C GLU A 110 22.66 -43.97 32.06
N SER A 111 21.82 -43.56 33.03
CA SER A 111 21.73 -42.18 33.50
C SER A 111 21.33 -42.08 34.98
N ILE A 112 21.51 -40.89 35.54
CA ILE A 112 20.97 -40.43 36.81
C ILE A 112 20.18 -39.16 36.53
N THR A 113 18.97 -39.02 37.08
CA THR A 113 18.17 -37.80 36.97
C THR A 113 17.69 -37.39 38.35
N ALA A 114 17.99 -36.15 38.73
CA ALA A 114 17.49 -35.53 39.94
C ALA A 114 16.47 -34.45 39.56
N CYS A 115 15.31 -34.44 40.18
CA CYS A 115 14.33 -33.38 40.09
C CYS A 115 13.88 -32.96 41.49
N PHE A 116 13.90 -31.67 41.77
CA PHE A 116 13.47 -31.10 43.04
C PHE A 116 12.65 -29.85 42.78
N PHE A 117 11.55 -29.67 43.51
CA PHE A 117 10.73 -28.47 43.47
C PHE A 117 10.45 -27.99 44.88
N GLN A 118 10.31 -26.68 45.03
CA GLN A 118 10.02 -26.02 46.28
C GLN A 118 8.64 -26.43 46.80
N GLU A 119 8.60 -26.94 48.02
CA GLU A 119 7.39 -27.36 48.71
C GLU A 119 7.02 -26.30 49.76
N GLY A 120 5.83 -25.71 49.64
CA GLY A 120 5.33 -24.67 50.57
C GLY A 120 5.21 -23.27 49.95
N LYS A 121 4.61 -22.34 50.72
CA LYS A 121 4.24 -21.00 50.23
C LYS A 121 5.30 -19.91 50.47
N ASN A 122 6.40 -20.24 51.15
CA ASN A 122 7.38 -19.24 51.54
C ASN A 122 8.33 -18.98 50.37
N SER A 123 8.39 -17.73 49.92
CA SER A 123 9.34 -17.31 48.91
C SER A 123 10.77 -17.20 49.46
N TRP A 124 11.76 -17.38 48.59
CA TRP A 124 13.16 -17.14 48.92
C TRP A 124 13.50 -15.69 48.59
N CYS A 125 13.44 -14.83 49.61
CA CYS A 125 13.71 -13.41 49.50
C CYS A 125 15.19 -13.08 49.67
N ASN A 126 15.69 -12.17 48.84
CA ASN A 126 17.08 -11.69 48.78
C ASN A 126 18.14 -12.80 48.74
N PRO A 127 17.99 -13.84 47.89
CA PRO A 127 18.98 -14.89 47.71
C PRO A 127 20.40 -14.33 47.57
N TYR A 128 21.30 -14.81 48.41
CA TYR A 128 22.73 -14.46 48.44
C TYR A 128 22.99 -12.96 48.56
N GLY A 129 22.08 -12.23 49.21
CA GLY A 129 22.23 -10.81 49.49
C GLY A 129 21.82 -9.92 48.32
N LEU A 130 21.17 -10.49 47.30
CA LEU A 130 20.63 -9.77 46.15
C LEU A 130 19.36 -9.01 46.58
N VAL A 131 19.54 -7.80 47.11
CA VAL A 131 18.45 -6.97 47.63
C VAL A 131 17.39 -6.69 46.58
N GLY A 132 16.13 -6.93 46.95
CA GLY A 132 14.96 -6.74 46.10
C GLY A 132 14.62 -7.95 45.24
N THR A 133 15.32 -9.08 45.38
CA THR A 133 15.02 -10.30 44.63
C THR A 133 14.13 -11.26 45.41
N GLU A 134 13.28 -12.01 44.72
CA GLU A 134 12.41 -13.03 45.30
C GLU A 134 12.27 -14.19 44.31
N LEU A 135 12.58 -15.41 44.76
CA LEU A 135 12.35 -16.62 43.99
C LEU A 135 11.16 -17.40 44.58
N ARG A 136 10.25 -17.85 43.72
CA ARG A 136 9.03 -18.58 44.09
C ARG A 136 8.83 -19.79 43.18
N ASN A 137 8.13 -20.80 43.71
CA ASN A 137 7.72 -21.99 42.96
C ASN A 137 8.88 -22.64 42.19
N ILE A 138 10.08 -22.64 42.79
CA ILE A 138 11.30 -23.00 42.08
C ILE A 138 11.38 -24.51 41.92
N GLY A 139 11.72 -24.99 40.72
CA GLY A 139 12.03 -26.36 40.40
C GLY A 139 13.33 -26.45 39.62
N PHE A 140 14.16 -27.43 39.97
CA PHE A 140 15.40 -27.75 39.29
C PHE A 140 15.38 -29.21 38.86
N GLN A 141 15.96 -29.47 37.70
CA GLN A 141 16.21 -30.79 37.17
C GLN A 141 17.65 -30.87 36.69
N GLY A 142 18.34 -31.96 37.01
CA GLY A 142 19.68 -32.24 36.53
C GLY A 142 19.83 -33.72 36.25
N GLY A 143 20.25 -34.04 35.03
CA GLY A 143 20.54 -35.38 34.57
C GLY A 143 22.01 -35.52 34.23
N GLY A 144 22.58 -36.68 34.55
CA GLY A 144 23.91 -37.08 34.13
C GLY A 144 23.90 -38.48 33.53
N THR A 145 24.81 -38.75 32.62
CA THR A 145 25.05 -40.09 32.07
C THR A 145 26.32 -40.67 32.69
N TYR A 146 26.44 -41.99 32.72
CA TYR A 146 27.66 -42.63 33.23
C TYR A 146 28.83 -42.61 32.23
N LEU A 147 28.60 -42.15 31.00
CA LEU A 147 29.58 -42.04 29.92
C LEU A 147 29.57 -40.62 29.33
N PRO A 148 30.67 -40.11 28.76
CA PRO A 148 30.69 -38.79 28.14
C PRO A 148 29.59 -38.59 27.09
N PRO A 149 28.90 -37.43 27.04
CA PRO A 149 29.06 -36.28 27.92
C PRO A 149 28.32 -36.54 29.24
N TYR A 150 29.05 -36.64 30.36
CA TYR A 150 28.52 -37.03 31.69
C TYR A 150 27.34 -36.19 32.20
N PHE A 151 27.05 -35.08 31.55
CA PHE A 151 25.89 -34.24 31.77
C PHE A 151 24.88 -34.49 30.66
N ASP A 152 23.67 -34.88 31.05
CA ASP A 152 22.62 -35.29 30.15
C ASP A 152 21.66 -34.13 29.90
N ASN A 153 21.00 -33.67 30.96
CA ASN A 153 19.95 -32.67 30.90
C ASN A 153 20.00 -31.70 32.08
N PHE A 154 19.46 -30.50 31.89
CA PHE A 154 19.26 -29.53 32.96
C PHE A 154 18.02 -28.70 32.69
N GLY A 155 17.20 -28.62 33.73
CA GLY A 155 15.95 -27.90 33.70
C GLY A 155 15.79 -26.99 34.90
N PHE A 156 15.07 -25.90 34.69
CA PHE A 156 14.69 -24.94 35.69
C PHE A 156 13.27 -24.49 35.41
N ILE A 157 12.47 -24.32 36.45
CA ILE A 157 11.16 -23.67 36.38
C ILE A 157 10.98 -22.83 37.63
N GLY A 158 10.40 -21.64 37.51
CA GLY A 158 10.09 -20.84 38.68
C GLY A 158 9.83 -19.39 38.34
N ASN A 159 9.47 -18.65 39.38
CA ASN A 159 9.12 -17.24 39.26
C ASN A 159 10.22 -16.42 39.94
N LEU A 160 10.78 -15.46 39.21
CA LEU A 160 11.81 -14.54 39.65
C LEU A 160 11.24 -13.12 39.67
N LYS A 161 11.22 -12.52 40.86
CA LYS A 161 11.05 -11.08 40.99
C LYS A 161 12.38 -10.42 41.26
N TRP A 162 12.68 -9.33 40.58
CA TRP A 162 13.81 -8.44 40.85
C TRP A 162 13.32 -7.00 40.88
N GLN A 163 13.23 -6.44 42.08
CA GLN A 163 12.65 -5.12 42.34
C GLN A 163 11.21 -5.05 41.81
N GLU A 164 10.98 -4.29 40.74
CA GLU A 164 9.69 -4.15 40.09
C GLU A 164 9.44 -5.25 39.05
N VAL A 165 10.50 -5.88 38.52
CA VAL A 165 10.39 -6.87 37.43
C VAL A 165 9.92 -8.22 37.98
N ASP A 166 8.89 -8.83 37.39
CA ASP A 166 8.32 -10.11 37.81
C ASP A 166 8.14 -11.08 36.62
N LEU A 167 8.98 -12.11 36.59
CA LEU A 167 9.11 -13.07 35.49
C LEU A 167 8.74 -14.48 35.96
N GLU A 168 8.05 -15.23 35.11
CA GLU A 168 7.95 -16.68 35.21
C GLU A 168 8.73 -17.30 34.07
N VAL A 169 9.68 -18.17 34.41
CA VAL A 169 10.62 -18.76 33.46
C VAL A 169 10.63 -20.26 33.64
N ALA A 170 10.57 -20.99 32.54
CA ALA A 170 10.91 -22.40 32.51
C ALA A 170 11.86 -22.67 31.37
N PHE A 171 12.95 -23.39 31.60
CA PHE A 171 13.82 -23.86 30.53
C PHE A 171 14.30 -25.28 30.81
N LEU A 172 14.50 -26.05 29.74
CA LEU A 172 15.04 -27.39 29.76
C LEU A 172 15.95 -27.56 28.56
N LEU A 173 17.15 -28.07 28.82
CA LEU A 173 18.12 -28.45 27.82
C LEU A 173 18.49 -29.91 28.06
N ASP A 174 18.36 -30.72 27.03
CA ASP A 174 18.80 -32.12 27.02
C ASP A 174 19.82 -32.26 25.89
N THR A 175 21.06 -32.55 26.26
CA THR A 175 22.21 -32.60 25.36
C THR A 175 22.21 -33.86 24.50
N ASN A 176 21.55 -34.93 24.94
CA ASN A 176 21.47 -36.20 24.23
C ASN A 176 20.18 -36.35 23.44
N ASP A 177 19.11 -35.64 23.83
CA ASP A 177 17.85 -35.55 23.09
C ASP A 177 17.42 -34.09 22.83
N PRO A 178 17.87 -33.47 21.72
CA PRO A 178 17.51 -32.10 21.34
C PRO A 178 15.99 -31.86 21.19
N LYS A 179 15.18 -32.93 21.14
CA LYS A 179 13.72 -32.83 21.10
C LYS A 179 13.11 -32.49 22.46
N LYS A 180 13.84 -32.72 23.57
CA LYS A 180 13.40 -32.40 24.93
C LYS A 180 13.84 -31.00 25.37
N LEU A 181 13.85 -30.08 24.43
CA LEU A 181 14.12 -28.70 24.70
C LEU A 181 12.81 -27.95 24.99
N ALA A 182 12.79 -27.18 26.07
CA ALA A 182 11.69 -26.30 26.41
C ALA A 182 12.19 -24.94 26.87
N PHE A 183 11.48 -23.87 26.50
CA PHE A 183 11.66 -22.52 27.01
C PHE A 183 10.30 -21.84 27.09
N LEU A 184 9.96 -21.32 28.27
CA LEU A 184 8.78 -20.51 28.53
C LEU A 184 9.24 -19.26 29.25
N LEU A 185 8.68 -18.13 28.84
CA LEU A 185 8.82 -16.86 29.51
C LEU A 185 7.46 -16.19 29.59
N THR A 186 7.04 -15.81 30.79
CA THR A 186 5.92 -14.91 31.05
C THR A 186 6.47 -13.69 31.78
N THR A 187 6.06 -12.49 31.37
CA THR A 187 6.55 -11.23 31.94
C THR A 187 5.38 -10.29 32.22
N HIS A 188 5.43 -9.62 33.37
CA HIS A 188 4.45 -8.59 33.72
C HIS A 188 4.87 -7.20 33.21
N GLU A 189 6.17 -7.03 32.92
CA GLU A 189 6.73 -5.79 32.38
C GLU A 189 7.08 -5.95 30.90
N PRO A 190 7.11 -4.84 30.12
CA PRO A 190 7.56 -4.87 28.73
C PRO A 190 9.01 -5.34 28.61
N VAL A 191 9.24 -6.34 27.76
CA VAL A 191 10.58 -6.80 27.38
C VAL A 191 10.79 -6.62 25.88
N ASN A 192 12.01 -6.30 25.47
CA ASN A 192 12.32 -6.19 24.06
C ASN A 192 12.43 -7.59 23.42
N LEU A 193 11.54 -7.89 22.47
CA LEU A 193 11.48 -9.20 21.83
C LEU A 193 12.73 -9.50 21.00
N VAL A 194 13.38 -8.49 20.41
CA VAL A 194 14.62 -8.66 19.64
C VAL A 194 15.76 -9.06 20.57
N ASP A 195 15.92 -8.36 21.70
CA ASP A 195 16.97 -8.67 22.68
C ASP A 195 16.76 -10.04 23.32
N LEU A 196 15.50 -10.39 23.64
CA LEU A 196 15.16 -11.70 24.18
C LEU A 196 15.48 -12.82 23.18
N TRP A 197 15.12 -12.62 21.91
CA TRP A 197 15.34 -13.60 20.87
C TRP A 197 16.81 -13.75 20.51
N GLN A 198 17.52 -12.65 20.26
CA GLN A 198 18.93 -12.66 19.87
C GLN A 198 19.87 -12.98 21.05
N GLY A 199 19.46 -12.69 22.28
CA GLY A 199 20.21 -12.99 23.49
C GLY A 199 20.03 -14.45 23.93
N PRO A 200 19.28 -14.71 25.02
CA PRO A 200 19.22 -16.03 25.67
C PRO A 200 18.64 -17.13 24.76
N ILE A 201 17.64 -16.82 23.92
CA ILE A 201 16.99 -17.82 23.07
C ILE A 201 17.91 -18.28 21.94
N ALA A 202 18.46 -17.37 21.13
CA ALA A 202 19.32 -17.75 20.01
C ALA A 202 20.64 -18.39 20.48
N SER A 203 21.25 -17.84 21.54
CA SER A 203 22.55 -18.31 22.01
C SER A 203 22.49 -19.67 22.73
N GLY A 204 21.43 -19.92 23.50
CA GLY A 204 21.27 -21.14 24.29
C GLY A 204 20.38 -22.20 23.65
N VAL A 205 19.17 -21.80 23.28
CA VAL A 205 18.04 -22.69 22.95
C VAL A 205 18.12 -23.16 21.49
N LEU A 206 18.23 -22.22 20.55
CA LEU A 206 18.17 -22.53 19.11
C LEU A 206 19.45 -23.18 18.56
N LYS A 207 20.62 -22.85 19.15
CA LYS A 207 21.90 -23.45 18.78
C LYS A 207 21.93 -24.96 19.01
N GLN A 208 21.20 -25.44 20.01
CA GLN A 208 21.07 -26.87 20.33
C GLN A 208 20.02 -27.56 19.45
N ALA A 209 18.98 -26.84 19.05
CA ALA A 209 17.89 -27.37 18.21
C ALA A 209 18.20 -27.43 16.69
N SER A 210 19.40 -27.02 16.24
CA SER A 210 19.78 -26.94 14.81
C SER A 210 18.74 -26.25 13.92
N SER A 211 17.97 -25.33 14.49
CA SER A 211 16.82 -24.70 13.85
C SER A 211 17.23 -23.41 13.14
N SER A 212 16.59 -23.11 12.02
CA SER A 212 16.90 -21.93 11.20
C SER A 212 16.48 -20.64 11.91
N ILE A 213 17.45 -19.92 12.47
CA ILE A 213 17.27 -18.55 13.01
C ILE A 213 16.86 -17.54 11.94
N SER A 214 17.10 -17.85 10.66
CA SER A 214 16.92 -16.88 9.57
C SER A 214 15.46 -16.44 9.39
N LEU A 215 14.49 -17.34 9.61
CA LEU A 215 13.08 -16.97 9.44
C LEU A 215 12.59 -16.11 10.60
N VAL A 216 12.95 -16.44 11.84
CA VAL A 216 12.52 -15.64 12.98
C VAL A 216 13.22 -14.28 13.00
N ASN A 217 14.50 -14.21 12.61
CA ASN A 217 15.16 -12.92 12.40
C ASN A 217 14.45 -12.11 11.31
N LYS A 218 14.04 -12.71 10.19
CA LYS A 218 13.20 -12.04 9.18
C LYS A 218 11.85 -11.59 9.74
N THR A 219 11.19 -12.39 10.58
CA THR A 219 9.93 -12.02 11.23
C THR A 219 10.13 -10.82 12.13
N LEU A 220 11.17 -10.83 12.98
CA LEU A 220 11.48 -9.72 13.87
C LEU A 220 11.90 -8.47 13.10
N GLU A 221 12.70 -8.58 12.05
CA GLU A 221 13.06 -7.47 11.16
C GLU A 221 11.82 -6.87 10.48
N PHE A 222 10.92 -7.72 9.96
CA PHE A 222 9.65 -7.27 9.36
C PHE A 222 8.79 -6.53 10.38
N LEU A 223 8.60 -7.10 11.58
CA LEU A 223 7.78 -6.49 12.62
C LEU A 223 8.39 -5.19 13.17
N ASN A 224 9.72 -5.16 13.35
CA ASN A 224 10.45 -3.97 13.82
C ASN A 224 10.38 -2.79 12.84
N THR A 225 9.91 -3.02 11.61
CA THR A 225 9.65 -1.93 10.64
C THR A 225 8.44 -1.09 11.05
N PHE A 226 7.49 -1.65 11.80
CA PHE A 226 6.19 -1.02 12.08
C PHE A 226 5.82 -0.95 13.56
N LEU A 227 6.40 -1.83 14.37
CA LEU A 227 5.99 -2.08 15.76
C LEU A 227 7.13 -1.73 16.71
N ASP A 228 6.80 -1.18 17.88
CA ASP A 228 7.70 -1.21 19.02
C ASP A 228 7.66 -2.63 19.60
N LEU A 229 8.78 -3.34 19.50
CA LEU A 229 8.91 -4.72 19.95
C LEU A 229 9.13 -4.87 21.47
N ASN A 230 8.87 -3.82 22.25
CA ASN A 230 8.64 -3.93 23.68
C ASN A 230 7.27 -4.57 23.94
N ILE A 231 7.29 -5.82 24.40
CA ILE A 231 6.11 -6.67 24.50
C ILE A 231 5.91 -7.18 25.92
N GLU A 232 4.66 -7.23 26.39
CA GLU A 232 4.26 -7.77 27.70
C GLU A 232 3.31 -8.96 27.53
N SER A 233 3.29 -9.89 28.49
CA SER A 233 2.35 -11.02 28.43
C SER A 233 0.90 -10.54 28.57
N ILE A 234 -0.03 -11.28 27.97
CA ILE A 234 -1.47 -11.03 28.06
C ILE A 234 -2.21 -12.24 28.59
N ASP A 235 -3.38 -12.02 29.18
CA ASP A 235 -4.36 -13.08 29.44
C ASP A 235 -5.32 -13.18 28.25
N ARG A 236 -4.98 -14.03 27.28
CA ARG A 236 -5.77 -14.19 26.05
C ARG A 236 -7.12 -14.85 26.30
N HIS A 237 -7.21 -15.66 27.35
CA HIS A 237 -8.38 -16.49 27.64
C HIS A 237 -9.35 -15.86 28.64
N GLY A 238 -8.96 -14.75 29.27
CA GLY A 238 -9.74 -14.06 30.28
C GLY A 238 -9.89 -14.87 31.57
N ASP A 239 -8.96 -15.78 31.85
CA ASP A 239 -9.02 -16.66 33.03
C ASP A 239 -8.32 -16.08 34.27
N GLY A 240 -7.77 -14.88 34.15
CA GLY A 240 -7.03 -14.15 35.16
C GLY A 240 -5.53 -14.50 35.23
N LYS A 241 -5.01 -15.33 34.30
CA LYS A 241 -3.59 -15.69 34.22
C LYS A 241 -2.98 -15.24 32.92
N LEU A 242 -1.76 -14.72 33.01
CA LEU A 242 -0.99 -14.35 31.83
C LEU A 242 -0.53 -15.60 31.09
N ASP A 243 -0.74 -15.61 29.78
CA ASP A 243 -0.17 -16.59 28.88
C ASP A 243 1.35 -16.35 28.72
N PRO A 244 2.13 -17.40 28.44
CA PRO A 244 3.55 -17.24 28.13
C PRO A 244 3.76 -16.26 26.97
N LEU A 245 4.57 -15.23 27.23
CA LEU A 245 5.03 -14.29 26.21
C LEU A 245 5.75 -15.03 25.09
N VAL A 246 6.66 -15.93 25.47
CA VAL A 246 7.36 -16.82 24.53
C VAL A 246 7.20 -18.24 25.03
N LYS A 247 6.77 -19.12 24.14
CA LYS A 247 6.73 -20.56 24.36
C LYS A 247 7.48 -21.26 23.24
N TYR A 248 8.52 -21.99 23.59
CA TYR A 248 9.29 -22.83 22.68
C TYR A 248 9.39 -24.24 23.25
N VAL A 249 8.45 -25.11 22.88
CA VAL A 249 8.37 -26.50 23.37
C VAL A 249 8.02 -27.42 22.19
N LEU A 250 8.99 -28.18 21.70
CA LEU A 250 8.84 -28.99 20.48
C LEU A 250 7.96 -30.23 20.67
N PHE A 251 8.04 -30.83 21.86
CA PHE A 251 7.30 -32.02 22.28
C PHE A 251 6.91 -31.86 23.74
N PRO A 252 5.77 -32.44 24.18
CA PRO A 252 5.40 -32.40 25.59
C PRO A 252 6.53 -32.95 26.44
N THR A 253 6.96 -32.16 27.42
CA THR A 253 8.09 -32.50 28.28
C THR A 253 7.72 -32.29 29.75
N THR A 254 8.67 -32.53 30.65
CA THR A 254 8.48 -32.33 32.08
C THR A 254 9.72 -31.64 32.63
N ILE A 255 9.52 -30.58 33.41
CA ILE A 255 10.61 -29.85 34.08
C ILE A 255 10.38 -29.98 35.58
N ALA A 256 11.35 -30.57 36.28
CA ALA A 256 11.27 -30.78 37.73
C ALA A 256 9.98 -31.51 38.18
N GLY A 257 9.47 -32.44 37.35
CA GLY A 257 8.21 -33.17 37.61
C GLY A 257 6.92 -32.44 37.17
N GLN A 258 7.02 -31.19 36.69
CA GLN A 258 5.87 -30.43 36.19
C GLN A 258 5.71 -30.62 34.67
N PRO A 259 4.53 -31.04 34.17
CA PRO A 259 4.32 -31.24 32.74
C PRO A 259 4.24 -29.90 32.00
N ILE A 260 4.92 -29.83 30.86
CA ILE A 260 4.95 -28.66 29.99
C ILE A 260 4.39 -29.07 28.63
N SER A 261 3.36 -28.36 28.18
CA SER A 261 2.69 -28.63 26.91
C SER A 261 3.56 -28.18 25.71
N GLU A 262 3.47 -28.92 24.61
CA GLU A 262 4.08 -28.48 23.34
C GLU A 262 3.44 -27.18 22.84
N GLY A 263 4.21 -26.40 22.08
CA GLY A 263 3.77 -25.15 21.47
C GLY A 263 4.95 -24.26 21.07
N LEU A 264 4.80 -23.54 19.97
CA LEU A 264 5.75 -22.55 19.47
C LEU A 264 5.00 -21.25 19.26
N GLU A 265 5.12 -20.32 20.21
CA GLU A 265 4.21 -19.20 20.31
C GLU A 265 4.91 -17.93 20.80
N ILE A 266 4.47 -16.78 20.30
CA ILE A 266 4.75 -15.47 20.89
C ILE A 266 3.42 -14.77 21.09
N ASN A 267 3.06 -14.46 22.33
CA ASN A 267 1.75 -13.89 22.66
C ASN A 267 1.94 -12.69 23.58
N GLY A 268 1.57 -11.50 23.14
CA GLY A 268 1.73 -10.35 24.01
C GLY A 268 1.15 -9.06 23.46
N LYS A 269 1.07 -8.09 24.35
CA LYS A 269 0.66 -6.72 24.07
C LYS A 269 1.88 -5.85 23.82
N MET A 270 1.75 -4.94 22.87
CA MET A 270 2.82 -4.05 22.41
C MET A 270 2.25 -2.73 21.91
N THR A 271 3.11 -1.85 21.39
CA THR A 271 2.69 -0.61 20.72
C THR A 271 2.91 -0.69 19.21
N ALA A 272 1.86 -0.46 18.43
CA ALA A 272 1.86 -0.46 16.96
C ALA A 272 1.25 0.85 16.46
N TRP A 273 1.95 1.59 15.60
CA TRP A 273 1.48 2.90 15.07
C TRP A 273 0.99 3.88 16.16
N GLY A 274 1.60 3.85 17.36
CA GLY A 274 1.22 4.70 18.49
C GLY A 274 0.00 4.22 19.30
N HIS A 275 -0.56 3.06 18.95
CA HIS A 275 -1.67 2.43 19.64
C HIS A 275 -1.25 1.14 20.34
N GLU A 276 -1.96 0.80 21.41
CA GLU A 276 -1.88 -0.51 22.04
C GLU A 276 -2.36 -1.59 21.04
N ALA A 277 -1.58 -2.65 20.89
CA ALA A 277 -1.86 -3.73 19.96
C ALA A 277 -1.54 -5.09 20.59
N THR A 278 -2.24 -6.12 20.15
CA THR A 278 -2.03 -7.51 20.59
C THR A 278 -1.43 -8.32 19.45
N LEU A 279 -0.24 -8.87 19.67
CA LEU A 279 0.42 -9.80 18.76
C LEU A 279 0.24 -11.24 19.25
N THR A 280 -0.08 -12.12 18.33
CA THR A 280 -0.16 -13.56 18.56
C THR A 280 0.51 -14.25 17.39
N LEU A 281 1.61 -14.95 17.64
CA LEU A 281 2.36 -15.71 16.63
C LEU A 281 2.37 -17.19 17.01
N TYR A 282 2.26 -18.02 15.98
CA TYR A 282 2.38 -19.47 16.02
C TYR A 282 3.42 -19.92 15.00
N GLY A 283 4.38 -20.72 15.47
CA GLY A 283 5.33 -21.42 14.62
C GLY A 283 4.90 -22.86 14.36
N ASP A 284 5.24 -23.38 13.19
CA ASP A 284 5.32 -24.82 13.00
C ASP A 284 6.52 -25.39 13.78
N LYS A 285 6.55 -26.70 14.07
CA LYS A 285 7.62 -27.37 14.87
C LYS A 285 9.06 -27.11 14.39
N THR A 286 9.23 -26.57 13.19
CA THR A 286 10.54 -26.28 12.59
C THR A 286 10.85 -24.79 12.43
N PHE A 287 9.95 -23.88 12.84
CA PHE A 287 9.99 -22.44 12.56
C PHE A 287 10.30 -22.11 11.10
N ASN A 288 9.82 -22.94 10.18
CA ASN A 288 9.88 -22.69 8.74
C ASN A 288 8.62 -21.95 8.25
N LYS A 289 7.61 -21.84 9.11
CA LYS A 289 6.38 -21.08 8.88
C LYS A 289 5.98 -20.40 10.18
N VAL A 290 5.91 -19.07 10.16
CA VAL A 290 5.35 -18.27 11.26
C VAL A 290 4.08 -17.60 10.76
N GLU A 291 2.97 -17.89 11.44
CA GLU A 291 1.66 -17.31 11.16
C GLU A 291 1.10 -16.72 12.44
N GLY A 292 0.21 -15.74 12.32
CA GLY A 292 -0.32 -15.10 13.50
C GLY A 292 -1.37 -14.06 13.20
N SER A 293 -1.72 -13.31 14.24
CA SER A 293 -2.59 -12.17 14.16
C SER A 293 -1.99 -10.97 14.89
N LEU A 294 -2.21 -9.78 14.36
CA LEU A 294 -1.98 -8.51 15.02
C LEU A 294 -3.32 -7.78 15.09
N ASN A 295 -3.79 -7.51 16.31
CA ASN A 295 -4.99 -6.71 16.54
C ASN A 295 -4.57 -5.31 16.98
N VAL A 296 -5.00 -4.28 16.25
CA VAL A 296 -4.65 -2.87 16.50
C VAL A 296 -5.83 -1.96 16.15
N PRO A 297 -6.11 -0.87 16.88
CA PRO A 297 -7.23 0.03 16.56
C PRO A 297 -7.18 0.63 15.14
N GLU A 298 -6.03 1.21 14.79
CA GLU A 298 -5.81 1.91 13.52
C GLU A 298 -4.35 1.80 13.11
N ILE A 299 -4.12 1.74 11.80
CA ILE A 299 -2.82 1.93 11.17
C ILE A 299 -2.80 3.35 10.59
N ASP A 300 -1.95 4.22 11.13
CA ASP A 300 -1.72 5.56 10.59
C ASP A 300 -0.32 5.64 9.93
N LEU A 301 -0.31 5.75 8.61
CA LEU A 301 0.91 5.92 7.80
C LEU A 301 1.16 7.40 7.45
N GLY A 302 0.44 8.33 8.06
CA GLY A 302 0.51 9.78 7.84
C GLY A 302 -0.22 10.27 6.60
N PHE A 303 -0.12 9.56 5.47
CA PHE A 303 -0.85 9.85 4.23
C PHE A 303 -2.09 8.95 4.03
N LEU A 304 -2.23 7.94 4.88
CA LEU A 304 -3.24 6.91 4.81
C LEU A 304 -3.59 6.45 6.22
N LYS A 305 -4.88 6.25 6.48
CA LYS A 305 -5.38 5.59 7.71
C LYS A 305 -6.18 4.35 7.35
N ILE A 306 -5.98 3.27 8.10
CA ILE A 306 -6.71 1.99 7.95
C ILE A 306 -7.22 1.58 9.33
N GLY A 307 -8.51 1.24 9.47
CA GLY A 307 -9.04 0.73 10.74
C GLY A 307 -10.17 -0.28 10.58
N GLY A 308 -10.64 -0.80 11.72
CA GLY A 308 -11.65 -1.88 11.80
C GLY A 308 -13.04 -1.47 11.32
N THR A 309 -13.79 -2.40 10.72
CA THR A 309 -15.12 -2.09 10.15
C THR A 309 -16.29 -2.22 11.12
N ASN A 310 -16.19 -3.02 12.19
CA ASN A 310 -17.34 -3.36 13.06
C ASN A 310 -17.05 -3.27 14.56
N ASP A 311 -15.86 -3.69 14.93
CA ASP A 311 -15.18 -3.65 16.20
C ASP A 311 -14.12 -2.56 16.08
N ASP A 312 -13.91 -1.74 17.11
CA ASP A 312 -12.96 -0.62 17.09
C ASP A 312 -11.47 -1.05 16.90
N CYS A 313 -11.23 -2.29 16.45
CA CYS A 313 -9.96 -2.92 16.18
C CYS A 313 -9.91 -3.53 14.77
N LEU A 314 -8.73 -3.45 14.17
CA LEU A 314 -8.34 -4.06 12.91
C LEU A 314 -7.63 -5.39 13.19
N ASP A 315 -8.19 -6.49 12.68
CA ASP A 315 -7.59 -7.81 12.75
C ASP A 315 -6.72 -8.10 11.53
N LEU A 316 -5.41 -8.18 11.74
CA LEU A 316 -4.43 -8.41 10.68
C LEU A 316 -3.88 -9.82 10.77
N ALA A 317 -4.05 -10.62 9.73
CA ALA A 317 -3.35 -11.88 9.56
C ALA A 317 -1.87 -11.62 9.22
N LEU A 318 -0.97 -12.15 10.04
CA LEU A 318 0.48 -12.09 9.81
C LEU A 318 0.95 -13.41 9.19
N LYS A 319 1.76 -13.30 8.14
CA LYS A 319 2.46 -14.45 7.55
C LYS A 319 3.90 -14.11 7.22
N VAL A 320 4.82 -14.93 7.72
CA VAL A 320 6.24 -14.85 7.39
C VAL A 320 6.76 -16.23 6.98
N THR A 321 7.26 -16.30 5.74
CA THR A 321 7.94 -17.44 5.13
C THR A 321 9.24 -16.96 4.45
N PRO A 322 10.12 -17.85 3.96
CA PRO A 322 11.32 -17.41 3.25
C PRO A 322 11.07 -16.47 2.07
N ASN A 323 9.88 -16.57 1.44
CA ASN A 323 9.52 -15.87 0.20
C ASN A 323 8.38 -14.85 0.35
N GLU A 324 7.63 -14.86 1.46
CA GLU A 324 6.46 -14.00 1.67
C GLU A 324 6.49 -13.41 3.08
N GLN A 325 6.28 -12.10 3.20
CA GLN A 325 6.16 -11.37 4.45
C GLN A 325 5.03 -10.36 4.31
N TYR A 326 3.95 -10.53 5.07
CA TYR A 326 2.85 -9.59 5.03
C TYR A 326 1.99 -9.55 6.30
N LEU A 327 1.30 -8.42 6.46
CA LEU A 327 0.09 -8.25 7.26
C LEU A 327 -1.08 -8.06 6.28
N MET A 328 -2.17 -8.80 6.46
CA MET A 328 -3.32 -8.76 5.56
C MET A 328 -4.60 -8.67 6.37
N GLY A 329 -5.55 -7.87 5.90
CA GLY A 329 -6.87 -7.74 6.51
C GLY A 329 -7.82 -6.96 5.61
N ASP A 330 -9.01 -6.71 6.12
CA ASP A 330 -10.01 -5.86 5.52
C ASP A 330 -10.47 -4.79 6.53
N GLY A 331 -10.74 -3.59 6.04
CA GLY A 331 -10.98 -2.44 6.92
C GLY A 331 -11.65 -1.28 6.22
N TYR A 332 -11.92 -0.20 6.97
CA TYR A 332 -12.09 1.10 6.34
C TYR A 332 -10.72 1.67 6.00
N VAL A 333 -10.64 2.40 4.90
CA VAL A 333 -9.44 3.07 4.45
C VAL A 333 -9.77 4.53 4.15
N LYS A 334 -8.99 5.44 4.71
CA LYS A 334 -9.14 6.88 4.46
C LYS A 334 -8.08 7.38 3.50
N PHE A 335 -8.49 7.65 2.25
CA PHE A 335 -7.69 8.19 1.16
C PHE A 335 -8.17 9.59 0.76
N PHE A 336 -7.29 10.61 0.86
CA PHE A 336 -7.62 11.99 0.47
C PHE A 336 -8.94 12.53 1.05
N ASP A 337 -9.17 12.33 2.35
CA ASP A 337 -10.43 12.63 3.03
C ASP A 337 -11.66 11.82 2.58
N ASN A 338 -11.50 10.83 1.70
CA ASN A 338 -12.53 9.86 1.35
C ASN A 338 -12.35 8.62 2.21
N GLU A 339 -13.40 8.24 2.91
CA GLU A 339 -13.45 7.01 3.68
C GLU A 339 -14.13 5.93 2.84
N ILE A 340 -13.47 4.78 2.72
CA ILE A 340 -13.87 3.67 1.87
C ILE A 340 -13.96 2.44 2.76
N ALA A 341 -15.15 1.88 2.89
CA ALA A 341 -15.38 0.72 3.76
C ALA A 341 -15.06 -0.59 3.02
N LYS A 342 -14.65 -1.61 3.79
CA LYS A 342 -14.44 -3.00 3.33
C LYS A 342 -13.40 -3.13 2.21
N VAL A 343 -12.29 -2.43 2.35
CA VAL A 343 -11.17 -2.55 1.41
C VAL A 343 -10.26 -3.67 1.90
N GLU A 344 -9.99 -4.65 1.04
CA GLU A 344 -8.97 -5.65 1.28
C GLU A 344 -7.59 -5.03 1.05
N PHE A 345 -6.67 -5.24 1.98
CA PHE A 345 -5.32 -4.74 1.87
C PHE A 345 -4.25 -5.71 2.37
N GLN A 346 -3.05 -5.53 1.86
CA GLN A 346 -1.87 -6.28 2.24
C GLN A 346 -0.67 -5.34 2.42
N ILE A 347 -0.10 -5.30 3.62
CA ILE A 347 1.11 -4.56 3.96
C ILE A 347 2.29 -5.51 3.86
N THR A 348 3.30 -5.12 3.11
CA THR A 348 4.59 -5.81 2.95
C THR A 348 5.70 -4.92 3.50
N PRO A 349 6.98 -5.37 3.56
CA PRO A 349 8.06 -4.53 4.07
C PRO A 349 8.20 -3.18 3.35
N THR A 350 7.82 -3.10 2.08
CA THR A 350 8.05 -1.92 1.23
C THR A 350 6.78 -1.26 0.69
N ASN A 351 5.66 -2.00 0.63
CA ASN A 351 4.44 -1.52 -0.02
C ASN A 351 3.18 -1.89 0.76
N VAL A 352 2.13 -1.08 0.60
CA VAL A 352 0.75 -1.46 0.92
C VAL A 352 -0.04 -1.61 -0.38
N ILE A 353 -0.73 -2.73 -0.52
CA ILE A 353 -1.50 -3.09 -1.71
C ILE A 353 -2.98 -3.15 -1.32
N PHE A 354 -3.82 -2.39 -2.01
CA PHE A 354 -5.28 -2.39 -1.88
C PHE A 354 -5.91 -3.02 -3.11
N LYS A 355 -7.05 -3.69 -2.93
CA LYS A 355 -7.79 -4.34 -4.03
C LYS A 355 -9.27 -4.04 -3.95
N ASP A 356 -9.91 -4.08 -5.11
CA ASP A 356 -11.35 -4.14 -5.32
C ASP A 356 -12.14 -3.08 -4.52
N PHE A 357 -11.88 -1.81 -4.78
CA PHE A 357 -12.58 -0.71 -4.11
C PHE A 357 -12.90 0.48 -5.01
N ASP A 358 -13.95 1.22 -4.65
CA ASP A 358 -14.34 2.45 -5.35
C ASP A 358 -13.72 3.68 -4.70
N LEU A 359 -12.98 4.46 -5.50
CA LEU A 359 -12.41 5.74 -5.11
C LEU A 359 -13.09 6.88 -5.86
N SER A 360 -13.82 7.74 -5.16
CA SER A 360 -14.34 9.00 -5.74
C SER A 360 -13.46 10.17 -5.32
N LEU A 361 -12.80 10.83 -6.27
CA LEU A 361 -12.00 12.02 -5.98
C LEU A 361 -12.78 13.28 -6.36
N VAL A 362 -13.34 13.90 -5.33
CA VAL A 362 -13.82 15.29 -5.35
C VAL A 362 -14.84 15.56 -6.47
N ASN A 363 -15.67 14.59 -6.85
CA ASN A 363 -16.61 14.71 -7.99
C ASN A 363 -15.94 15.03 -9.35
N LEU A 364 -14.61 14.96 -9.45
CA LEU A 364 -13.88 15.14 -10.72
C LEU A 364 -13.74 13.81 -11.47
N LEU A 365 -13.43 12.77 -10.71
CA LEU A 365 -13.24 11.43 -11.22
C LEU A 365 -13.71 10.40 -10.21
N ALA A 366 -14.15 9.25 -10.72
CA ALA A 366 -14.37 8.05 -9.94
C ALA A 366 -13.49 6.93 -10.53
N ILE A 367 -12.91 6.09 -9.68
CA ILE A 367 -12.09 4.95 -10.07
C ILE A 367 -12.67 3.73 -9.38
N ASP A 368 -13.06 2.76 -10.16
CA ASP A 368 -13.28 1.37 -9.74
C ASP A 368 -11.89 0.72 -9.79
N VAL A 369 -11.23 0.59 -8.63
CA VAL A 369 -9.82 0.22 -8.49
C VAL A 369 -9.69 -1.29 -8.40
N ASP A 370 -9.04 -1.89 -9.40
CA ASP A 370 -8.71 -3.33 -9.38
C ASP A 370 -7.55 -3.59 -8.39
N THR A 371 -6.51 -2.75 -8.45
CA THR A 371 -5.35 -2.85 -7.56
C THR A 371 -4.66 -1.49 -7.44
N LEU A 372 -4.26 -1.12 -6.22
CA LEU A 372 -3.45 0.06 -5.91
C LEU A 372 -2.28 -0.36 -5.02
N SER A 373 -1.05 -0.14 -5.46
CA SER A 373 0.17 -0.37 -4.68
C SER A 373 0.80 0.97 -4.31
N ILE A 374 1.08 1.19 -3.03
CA ILE A 374 1.73 2.40 -2.52
C ILE A 374 2.99 2.00 -1.77
N GLU A 375 4.10 2.63 -2.13
CA GLU A 375 5.38 2.49 -1.45
C GLU A 375 5.34 3.26 -0.11
N LEU A 376 5.72 2.57 0.97
CA LEU A 376 5.61 3.08 2.34
C LEU A 376 6.52 4.28 2.62
N GLU A 377 7.75 4.26 2.09
CA GLU A 377 8.76 5.30 2.35
C GLU A 377 8.38 6.63 1.67
N SER A 378 7.99 6.57 0.40
CA SER A 378 7.67 7.76 -0.39
C SER A 378 6.20 8.20 -0.22
N GLY A 379 5.29 7.26 0.06
CA GLY A 379 3.85 7.48 -0.05
C GLY A 379 3.39 7.68 -1.50
N CYS A 380 4.20 7.28 -2.48
CA CYS A 380 3.84 7.30 -3.89
C CYS A 380 3.42 5.90 -4.33
N GLY A 381 2.55 5.82 -5.32
CA GLY A 381 2.00 4.54 -5.73
C GLY A 381 1.59 4.50 -7.19
N SER A 382 1.10 3.34 -7.60
CA SER A 382 0.45 3.17 -8.89
C SER A 382 -0.68 2.16 -8.78
N GLY A 383 -1.71 2.35 -9.59
CA GLY A 383 -2.84 1.45 -9.63
C GLY A 383 -3.40 1.28 -11.03
N ILE A 384 -4.33 0.33 -11.13
CA ILE A 384 -5.07 0.00 -12.33
C ILE A 384 -6.54 -0.06 -11.96
N GLY A 385 -7.37 0.45 -12.84
CA GLY A 385 -8.82 0.37 -12.65
C GLY A 385 -9.58 0.93 -13.84
N LYS A 386 -10.90 0.98 -13.66
CA LYS A 386 -11.82 1.62 -14.58
C LYS A 386 -12.14 3.02 -14.07
N ILE A 387 -11.83 4.02 -14.89
CA ILE A 387 -11.87 5.42 -14.50
C ILE A 387 -13.02 6.13 -15.22
N LEU A 388 -13.87 6.80 -14.46
CA LEU A 388 -14.90 7.71 -14.97
C LEU A 388 -14.45 9.15 -14.76
N VAL A 389 -14.26 9.91 -15.84
CA VAL A 389 -13.86 11.32 -15.79
C VAL A 389 -14.63 12.11 -16.83
N LEU A 390 -15.28 13.20 -16.42
CA LEU A 390 -16.13 14.03 -17.31
C LEU A 390 -17.14 13.18 -18.14
N GLY A 391 -17.74 12.15 -17.54
CA GLY A 391 -18.66 11.23 -18.21
C GLY A 391 -18.03 10.23 -19.19
N ASN A 392 -16.70 10.23 -19.33
CA ASN A 392 -15.96 9.27 -20.15
C ASN A 392 -15.49 8.10 -19.27
N THR A 393 -15.80 6.88 -19.70
CA THR A 393 -15.29 5.65 -19.07
C THR A 393 -14.01 5.20 -19.77
N LEU A 394 -12.93 5.12 -19.01
CA LEU A 394 -11.61 4.66 -19.44
C LEU A 394 -11.34 3.31 -18.76
N ALA A 395 -11.40 2.22 -19.52
CA ALA A 395 -11.20 0.87 -18.98
C ALA A 395 -9.71 0.50 -18.95
N GLY A 396 -9.26 -0.17 -17.88
CA GLY A 396 -7.89 -0.69 -17.74
C GLY A 396 -6.82 0.41 -17.76
N THR A 397 -7.15 1.60 -17.27
CA THR A 397 -6.23 2.74 -17.27
C THR A 397 -5.32 2.66 -16.05
N THR A 398 -4.02 2.79 -16.28
CA THR A 398 -3.05 2.91 -15.19
C THR A 398 -3.00 4.35 -14.69
N PHE A 399 -2.88 4.50 -13.39
CA PHE A 399 -2.72 5.79 -12.74
C PHE A 399 -1.57 5.75 -11.74
N ASP A 400 -0.84 6.85 -11.68
CA ASP A 400 0.18 7.06 -10.65
C ASP A 400 -0.41 7.93 -9.54
N PHE A 401 0.02 7.67 -8.32
CA PHE A 401 -0.44 8.31 -7.10
C PHE A 401 0.75 8.99 -6.40
N THR A 402 0.49 10.18 -5.86
CA THR A 402 1.37 10.93 -4.95
C THR A 402 0.52 11.49 -3.82
N ARG A 403 1.14 12.01 -2.76
CA ARG A 403 0.43 12.58 -1.60
C ARG A 403 -0.62 13.66 -1.92
N ASP A 404 -0.48 14.38 -3.04
CA ASP A 404 -1.36 15.50 -3.39
C ASP A 404 -2.02 15.37 -4.77
N SER A 405 -1.64 14.36 -5.56
CA SER A 405 -2.07 14.26 -6.94
C SER A 405 -2.17 12.83 -7.46
N LEU A 406 -3.06 12.66 -8.43
CA LEU A 406 -3.28 11.44 -9.19
C LEU A 406 -3.06 11.73 -10.67
N THR A 407 -2.21 10.95 -11.35
CA THR A 407 -1.90 11.15 -12.78
C THR A 407 -2.38 9.97 -13.60
N LEU A 408 -3.30 10.23 -14.52
CA LEU A 408 -3.77 9.25 -15.51
C LEU A 408 -2.85 9.27 -16.72
N LYS A 409 -2.52 8.09 -17.26
CA LYS A 409 -1.70 7.96 -18.48
C LYS A 409 -2.59 7.69 -19.70
N ASN A 410 -2.20 8.22 -20.86
CA ASN A 410 -2.84 7.98 -22.16
C ASN A 410 -4.37 8.17 -22.14
N THR A 411 -4.81 9.30 -21.60
CA THR A 411 -6.23 9.60 -21.38
C THR A 411 -6.86 10.25 -22.59
N LYS A 412 -7.85 9.57 -23.19
CA LYS A 412 -8.61 10.09 -24.33
C LYS A 412 -10.03 10.46 -23.91
N LEU A 413 -10.34 11.76 -23.94
CA LEU A 413 -11.62 12.31 -23.48
C LEU A 413 -12.45 12.80 -24.65
N ASN A 414 -13.62 12.20 -24.84
CA ASN A 414 -14.64 12.71 -25.74
C ASN A 414 -15.47 13.76 -24.99
N LEU A 415 -15.16 15.04 -25.21
CA LEU A 415 -15.81 16.17 -24.53
C LEU A 415 -17.13 16.57 -25.19
N ALA A 416 -17.22 16.36 -26.50
CA ALA A 416 -18.44 16.51 -27.28
C ALA A 416 -18.36 15.55 -28.47
N GLY A 417 -19.48 15.09 -29.02
CA GLY A 417 -19.48 14.08 -30.11
C GLY A 417 -18.64 14.45 -31.36
N PHE A 418 -18.23 15.71 -31.49
CA PHE A 418 -17.31 16.19 -32.52
C PHE A 418 -15.90 16.57 -32.02
N LEU A 419 -15.62 16.60 -30.71
CA LEU A 419 -14.39 17.08 -30.05
C LEU A 419 -13.83 16.05 -29.08
N THR A 420 -12.59 15.63 -29.31
CA THR A 420 -11.84 14.71 -28.47
C THR A 420 -10.48 15.31 -28.12
N VAL A 421 -10.06 15.14 -26.86
CA VAL A 421 -8.73 15.53 -26.39
C VAL A 421 -7.98 14.26 -25.98
N ASP A 422 -6.81 14.06 -26.58
CA ASP A 422 -5.92 12.92 -26.34
C ASP A 422 -4.71 13.42 -25.53
N LEU A 423 -4.69 13.05 -24.25
CA LEU A 423 -3.74 13.52 -23.24
C LEU A 423 -2.75 12.41 -22.91
N PRO A 424 -1.44 12.59 -23.16
CA PRO A 424 -0.42 11.67 -22.66
C PRO A 424 -0.50 11.51 -21.14
N THR A 425 -0.75 12.61 -20.43
CA THR A 425 -1.01 12.62 -18.99
C THR A 425 -2.14 13.59 -18.64
N LEU A 426 -3.00 13.18 -17.70
CA LEU A 426 -3.97 14.04 -17.03
C LEU A 426 -3.68 14.01 -15.53
N THR A 427 -3.23 15.12 -14.98
CA THR A 427 -2.92 15.24 -13.54
C THR A 427 -4.09 15.88 -12.82
N VAL A 428 -4.57 15.19 -11.78
CA VAL A 428 -5.64 15.61 -10.89
C VAL A 428 -4.99 16.02 -9.59
N ASN A 429 -5.08 17.30 -9.27
CA ASN A 429 -4.63 17.84 -7.99
C ASN A 429 -5.80 17.79 -7.00
N VAL A 430 -5.64 16.98 -5.96
CA VAL A 430 -6.70 16.69 -5.00
C VAL A 430 -6.93 17.88 -4.07
N THR A 431 -5.85 18.55 -3.65
CA THR A 431 -5.87 19.73 -2.78
C THR A 431 -6.58 20.92 -3.44
N ASN A 432 -6.25 21.21 -4.70
CA ASN A 432 -6.84 22.29 -5.48
C ASN A 432 -8.16 21.92 -6.13
N LYS A 433 -8.58 20.65 -6.03
CA LYS A 433 -9.83 20.14 -6.61
C LYS A 433 -9.95 20.47 -8.10
N SER A 434 -8.86 20.24 -8.83
CA SER A 434 -8.72 20.57 -10.25
C SER A 434 -7.94 19.52 -11.00
N ALA A 435 -8.19 19.36 -12.29
CA ALA A 435 -7.42 18.50 -13.17
C ALA A 435 -6.92 19.25 -14.40
N SER A 436 -5.73 18.91 -14.89
CA SER A 436 -5.15 19.49 -16.09
C SER A 436 -4.25 18.54 -16.85
N GLY A 437 -4.21 18.67 -18.17
CA GLY A 437 -3.32 17.90 -19.04
C GLY A 437 -3.13 18.59 -20.38
N THR A 438 -1.94 18.48 -20.96
CA THR A 438 -1.66 19.01 -22.31
C THR A 438 -1.66 17.87 -23.30
N GLY A 439 -2.37 18.03 -24.41
CA GLY A 439 -2.45 16.97 -25.41
C GLY A 439 -3.00 17.43 -26.74
N ASN A 440 -3.24 16.45 -27.61
CA ASN A 440 -3.71 16.69 -28.96
C ASN A 440 -5.23 16.84 -28.99
N ILE A 441 -5.71 17.82 -29.74
CA ILE A 441 -7.12 18.10 -29.91
C ILE A 441 -7.51 17.60 -31.29
N THR A 442 -8.45 16.66 -31.32
CA THR A 442 -9.09 16.18 -32.54
C THR A 442 -10.52 16.67 -32.56
N ALA A 443 -10.94 17.30 -33.65
CA ALA A 443 -12.35 17.60 -33.86
C ALA A 443 -12.76 17.36 -35.31
N PHE A 444 -14.02 17.00 -35.55
CA PHE A 444 -14.53 16.68 -36.90
C PHE A 444 -13.64 15.64 -37.61
N ASN A 445 -13.32 14.55 -36.91
CA ASN A 445 -12.44 13.45 -37.40
C ASN A 445 -11.06 13.90 -37.91
N GLN A 446 -10.57 15.08 -37.49
CA GLN A 446 -9.29 15.64 -37.91
C GLN A 446 -8.51 16.13 -36.70
N SER A 447 -7.19 15.89 -36.72
CA SER A 447 -6.28 16.50 -35.75
C SER A 447 -6.26 18.01 -36.01
N LEU A 448 -6.64 18.77 -35.00
CA LEU A 448 -6.63 20.23 -35.07
C LEU A 448 -5.33 20.79 -34.52
N GLY A 449 -4.70 20.13 -33.55
CA GLY A 449 -3.43 20.59 -32.97
C GLY A 449 -3.36 20.22 -31.51
N SER A 450 -2.95 21.14 -30.63
CA SER A 450 -2.78 20.88 -29.20
C SER A 450 -3.26 22.02 -28.32
N GLY A 451 -3.46 21.70 -27.04
CA GLY A 451 -3.81 22.66 -25.99
C GLY A 451 -3.78 22.00 -24.61
N THR A 452 -3.96 22.82 -23.58
CA THR A 452 -4.01 22.38 -22.18
C THR A 452 -5.45 22.33 -21.72
N LEU A 453 -6.00 21.13 -21.54
CA LEU A 453 -7.30 20.93 -20.91
C LEU A 453 -7.17 21.20 -19.41
N SER A 454 -8.08 21.99 -18.85
CA SER A 454 -8.20 22.23 -17.41
C SER A 454 -9.67 22.27 -16.96
N PHE A 455 -9.96 21.70 -15.79
CA PHE A 455 -11.31 21.70 -15.21
C PHE A 455 -11.27 21.55 -13.68
N ASN A 456 -12.32 21.99 -13.01
CA ASN A 456 -12.43 21.98 -11.55
C ASN A 456 -13.86 21.69 -11.09
N THR A 457 -14.03 21.54 -9.77
CA THR A 457 -15.30 21.17 -9.15
C THR A 457 -16.33 22.27 -9.11
N SER A 458 -15.92 23.54 -9.19
CA SER A 458 -16.83 24.68 -9.13
C SER A 458 -17.59 24.91 -10.43
N ASN A 459 -17.22 24.24 -11.53
CA ASN A 459 -17.86 24.43 -12.82
C ASN A 459 -17.91 23.15 -13.68
N THR A 460 -18.70 22.15 -13.25
CA THR A 460 -18.78 20.85 -13.93
C THR A 460 -19.41 20.89 -15.32
N SER A 461 -20.11 21.97 -15.69
CA SER A 461 -20.69 22.14 -17.03
C SER A 461 -19.71 22.70 -18.06
N PHE A 462 -18.59 23.29 -17.62
CA PHE A 462 -17.61 23.92 -18.51
C PHE A 462 -16.20 23.42 -18.23
N VAL A 463 -15.48 23.08 -19.29
CA VAL A 463 -14.03 22.83 -19.22
C VAL A 463 -13.28 23.82 -20.08
N THR A 464 -12.03 24.09 -19.75
CA THR A 464 -11.20 25.07 -20.44
C THR A 464 -10.13 24.37 -21.26
N ILE A 465 -9.89 24.84 -22.48
CA ILE A 465 -8.74 24.45 -23.29
C ILE A 465 -7.89 25.70 -23.53
N ASP A 466 -6.80 25.82 -22.80
CA ASP A 466 -5.88 26.95 -22.89
C ASP A 466 -4.80 26.71 -23.95
N ASN A 467 -4.26 27.81 -24.48
CA ASN A 467 -3.20 27.82 -25.51
C ASN A 467 -3.52 26.94 -26.72
N GLY A 468 -4.79 26.92 -27.13
CA GLY A 468 -5.27 26.12 -28.24
C GLY A 468 -4.72 26.63 -29.57
N SER A 469 -3.85 25.85 -30.20
CA SER A 469 -3.41 26.06 -31.58
C SER A 469 -4.15 25.06 -32.48
N LEU A 470 -5.18 25.52 -33.19
CA LEU A 470 -6.06 24.66 -34.00
C LEU A 470 -5.94 25.00 -35.49
N GLY A 471 -5.68 24.01 -36.35
CA GLY A 471 -5.82 24.08 -37.79
C GLY A 471 -7.15 23.50 -38.24
N LEU A 472 -7.96 24.26 -38.97
CA LEU A 472 -9.21 23.81 -39.57
C LEU A 472 -9.03 23.74 -41.09
N GLY A 473 -8.77 22.52 -41.57
CA GLY A 473 -8.31 22.28 -42.93
C GLY A 473 -7.00 23.02 -43.24
N ASP A 474 -6.65 23.13 -44.52
CA ASP A 474 -5.50 23.95 -44.96
C ASP A 474 -5.85 25.45 -45.05
N VAL A 475 -6.96 25.87 -44.44
CA VAL A 475 -7.62 27.16 -44.70
C VAL A 475 -7.47 28.13 -43.53
N VAL A 476 -7.71 27.66 -42.30
CA VAL A 476 -7.67 28.49 -41.09
C VAL A 476 -6.72 27.90 -40.05
N LYS A 477 -5.89 28.76 -39.47
CA LYS A 477 -5.17 28.48 -38.22
C LYS A 477 -5.70 29.39 -37.13
N LEU A 478 -6.03 28.84 -35.97
CA LEU A 478 -6.51 29.53 -34.79
C LEU A 478 -5.42 29.48 -33.73
N ASN A 479 -5.14 30.62 -33.12
CA ASN A 479 -4.36 30.71 -31.89
C ASN A 479 -5.25 31.35 -30.84
N VAL A 480 -5.81 30.54 -29.96
CA VAL A 480 -6.77 30.99 -28.96
C VAL A 480 -6.18 30.83 -27.57
N PRO A 481 -6.05 31.94 -26.82
CA PRO A 481 -5.51 31.90 -25.46
C PRO A 481 -6.30 30.95 -24.55
N SER A 482 -7.62 30.97 -24.65
CA SER A 482 -8.51 30.14 -23.83
C SER A 482 -9.84 29.87 -24.54
N PHE A 483 -10.16 28.60 -24.72
CA PHE A 483 -11.48 28.13 -25.13
C PHE A 483 -12.26 27.64 -23.92
N LYS A 484 -13.55 27.94 -23.86
CA LYS A 484 -14.51 27.30 -22.95
C LYS A 484 -15.32 26.27 -23.73
N VAL A 485 -15.42 25.06 -23.18
CA VAL A 485 -16.19 23.95 -23.73
C VAL A 485 -17.37 23.72 -22.81
N ASP A 486 -18.56 24.00 -23.32
CA ASP A 486 -19.83 23.68 -22.70
C ASP A 486 -20.17 22.21 -22.98
N LEU A 487 -20.06 21.37 -21.95
CA LEU A 487 -20.32 19.93 -22.05
C LEU A 487 -21.82 19.64 -22.21
N THR A 488 -22.69 20.51 -21.71
CA THR A 488 -24.16 20.34 -21.77
C THR A 488 -24.68 20.66 -23.17
N ASN A 489 -24.29 21.82 -23.72
CA ASN A 489 -24.71 22.27 -25.04
C ASN A 489 -23.80 21.76 -26.17
N LYS A 490 -22.76 20.97 -25.83
CA LYS A 490 -21.77 20.42 -26.77
C LYS A 490 -21.22 21.49 -27.70
N LYS A 491 -20.68 22.56 -27.11
CA LYS A 491 -20.22 23.74 -27.84
C LYS A 491 -18.91 24.25 -27.27
N LEU A 492 -17.96 24.59 -28.12
CA LEU A 492 -16.71 25.23 -27.76
C LEU A 492 -16.74 26.69 -28.22
N PHE A 493 -16.34 27.63 -27.36
CA PHE A 493 -16.33 29.06 -27.68
C PHE A 493 -15.13 29.78 -27.07
N GLY A 494 -14.66 30.83 -27.73
CA GLY A 494 -13.47 31.58 -27.28
C GLY A 494 -13.24 32.85 -28.08
N VAL A 495 -12.16 33.55 -27.77
CA VAL A 495 -11.72 34.78 -28.43
C VAL A 495 -10.22 34.65 -28.66
N GLY A 496 -9.75 34.94 -29.86
CA GLY A 496 -8.34 34.77 -30.20
C GLY A 496 -8.06 35.13 -31.65
N ASP A 497 -6.89 34.77 -32.14
CA ASP A 497 -6.46 35.12 -33.48
C ASP A 497 -6.80 34.03 -34.48
N ILE A 498 -7.18 34.48 -35.68
CA ILE A 498 -7.54 33.65 -36.82
C ILE A 498 -6.64 34.06 -37.98
N THR A 499 -5.86 33.11 -38.47
CA THR A 499 -5.08 33.26 -39.67
C THR A 499 -5.85 32.69 -40.86
N LEU A 500 -6.24 33.54 -41.80
CA LEU A 500 -6.89 33.19 -43.05
C LEU A 500 -6.02 33.64 -44.22
N LEU A 501 -5.76 32.74 -45.18
CA LEU A 501 -4.87 33.02 -46.33
C LEU A 501 -3.47 33.56 -45.96
N GLY A 502 -2.95 33.18 -44.78
CA GLY A 502 -1.64 33.65 -44.29
C GLY A 502 -1.66 35.01 -43.60
N LYS A 503 -2.81 35.66 -43.42
CA LYS A 503 -2.94 36.89 -42.63
C LYS A 503 -3.71 36.64 -41.35
N GLN A 504 -3.18 37.15 -40.24
CA GLN A 504 -3.75 37.05 -38.90
C GLN A 504 -4.78 38.16 -38.65
N PHE A 505 -5.88 37.80 -37.99
CA PHE A 505 -6.97 38.69 -37.61
C PHE A 505 -7.45 38.34 -36.20
N THR A 506 -7.64 39.33 -35.33
CA THR A 506 -8.23 39.08 -34.02
C THR A 506 -9.73 38.89 -34.16
N SER A 507 -10.23 37.71 -33.76
CA SER A 507 -11.65 37.40 -33.77
C SER A 507 -12.32 37.91 -32.51
N SER A 508 -13.48 38.52 -32.68
CA SER A 508 -14.38 38.94 -31.59
C SER A 508 -15.20 37.78 -31.00
N GLY A 509 -15.16 36.60 -31.61
CA GLY A 509 -15.85 35.41 -31.13
C GLY A 509 -15.65 34.23 -32.05
N ILE A 510 -15.24 33.10 -31.47
CA ILE A 510 -15.03 31.81 -32.10
C ILE A 510 -16.02 30.83 -31.48
N SER A 511 -16.63 29.98 -32.31
CA SER A 511 -17.61 28.99 -31.89
C SER A 511 -17.48 27.71 -32.73
N LEU A 512 -17.39 26.56 -32.08
CA LEU A 512 -17.39 25.23 -32.69
C LEU A 512 -18.51 24.39 -32.07
N ASN A 513 -19.25 23.67 -32.89
CA ASN A 513 -20.28 22.71 -32.46
C ASN A 513 -20.42 21.59 -33.51
N GLU A 514 -21.38 20.68 -33.34
CA GLU A 514 -21.61 19.57 -34.29
C GLU A 514 -21.87 20.02 -35.74
N SER A 515 -22.38 21.24 -35.96
CA SER A 515 -22.63 21.78 -37.31
C SER A 515 -21.38 22.28 -38.01
N GLY A 516 -20.32 22.63 -37.26
CA GLY A 516 -19.05 23.08 -37.79
C GLY A 516 -18.40 24.20 -36.99
N PHE A 517 -17.65 25.06 -37.67
CA PHE A 517 -16.92 26.19 -37.11
C PHE A 517 -17.51 27.52 -37.55
N GLN A 518 -17.53 28.49 -36.64
CA GLN A 518 -17.86 29.87 -36.92
C GLN A 518 -16.88 30.82 -36.21
N ALA A 519 -16.51 31.90 -36.87
CA ALA A 519 -15.82 33.00 -36.22
C ALA A 519 -16.14 34.37 -36.78
N HIS A 520 -16.24 35.35 -35.89
CA HIS A 520 -16.60 36.73 -36.23
C HIS A 520 -15.37 37.65 -36.15
N SER A 521 -15.04 38.36 -37.24
CA SER A 521 -13.93 39.32 -37.28
C SER A 521 -14.07 40.34 -38.42
N ASN A 522 -13.18 41.32 -38.42
CA ASN A 522 -12.96 42.23 -39.54
C ASN A 522 -11.76 41.74 -40.37
N PHE A 523 -12.02 41.15 -41.52
CA PHE A 523 -10.98 40.56 -42.38
C PHE A 523 -10.51 41.55 -43.45
N ASN A 524 -9.45 42.29 -43.18
CA ASN A 524 -8.87 43.22 -44.15
C ASN A 524 -7.71 42.58 -44.95
N PHE A 525 -7.92 42.23 -46.21
CA PHE A 525 -6.91 41.72 -47.14
C PHE A 525 -6.33 42.82 -48.08
N GLY A 526 -6.44 44.09 -47.69
CA GLY A 526 -6.01 45.23 -48.50
C GLY A 526 -7.15 45.75 -49.39
N ILE A 527 -7.10 45.45 -50.69
CA ILE A 527 -8.11 45.90 -51.67
C ILE A 527 -9.50 45.25 -51.45
N LEU A 528 -9.53 44.11 -50.77
CA LEU A 528 -10.74 43.43 -50.31
C LEU A 528 -10.72 43.39 -48.79
N ALA A 529 -11.71 44.00 -48.15
CA ALA A 529 -11.88 43.91 -46.71
C ALA A 529 -13.33 43.55 -46.36
N PHE A 530 -13.53 42.70 -45.37
CA PHE A 530 -14.84 42.39 -44.82
C PHE A 530 -14.96 42.98 -43.42
N SER A 531 -16.06 43.65 -43.14
CA SER A 531 -16.39 44.19 -41.81
C SER A 531 -17.61 43.48 -41.23
N GLY A 532 -17.57 43.21 -39.93
CA GLY A 532 -18.58 42.42 -39.22
C GLY A 532 -18.81 41.07 -39.88
N ALA A 533 -17.75 40.42 -40.35
CA ALA A 533 -17.86 39.20 -41.13
C ALA A 533 -17.78 37.95 -40.27
N THR A 534 -18.55 36.95 -40.67
CA THR A 534 -18.52 35.62 -40.09
C THR A 534 -17.90 34.66 -41.10
N VAL A 535 -16.84 33.97 -40.68
CA VAL A 535 -16.27 32.83 -41.39
C VAL A 535 -16.95 31.57 -40.89
N THR A 536 -17.48 30.74 -41.78
CA THR A 536 -18.17 29.49 -41.43
C THR A 536 -17.61 28.33 -42.24
N PHE A 537 -17.26 27.25 -41.53
CA PHE A 537 -16.99 25.96 -42.14
C PHE A 537 -18.06 24.96 -41.72
N ASN A 538 -18.56 24.19 -42.67
CA ASN A 538 -19.54 23.16 -42.41
C ASN A 538 -18.87 21.79 -42.27
N LYS A 539 -19.54 20.90 -41.55
CA LYS A 539 -19.21 19.48 -41.47
C LYS A 539 -19.71 18.75 -42.74
N LYS A 540 -18.84 17.96 -43.36
CA LYS A 540 -19.17 17.06 -44.48
C LYS A 540 -19.89 15.81 -43.99
N THR A 541 -20.50 15.08 -44.93
CA THR A 541 -21.17 13.80 -44.68
C THR A 541 -20.23 12.72 -44.11
N ASN A 542 -18.93 12.77 -44.41
CA ASN A 542 -17.92 11.87 -43.84
C ASN A 542 -17.43 12.28 -42.43
N GLY A 543 -18.02 13.33 -41.84
CA GLY A 543 -17.67 13.85 -40.52
C GLY A 543 -16.55 14.88 -40.50
N ASN A 544 -15.82 15.06 -41.61
CA ASN A 544 -14.71 16.01 -41.73
C ASN A 544 -15.20 17.43 -41.95
N ILE A 545 -14.47 18.43 -41.44
CA ILE A 545 -14.71 19.83 -41.80
C ILE A 545 -14.34 20.11 -43.27
N ASP A 546 -15.05 21.03 -43.91
CA ASP A 546 -14.76 21.44 -45.30
C ASP A 546 -13.36 22.02 -45.49
N ASN A 547 -12.74 21.79 -46.65
CA ASN A 547 -11.48 22.46 -47.04
C ASN A 547 -11.74 23.82 -47.71
N SER A 548 -12.89 24.42 -47.40
CA SER A 548 -13.30 25.75 -47.82
C SER A 548 -14.27 26.32 -46.82
N ALA A 549 -14.12 27.59 -46.49
CA ALA A 549 -15.06 28.34 -45.67
C ALA A 549 -15.94 29.24 -46.54
N SER A 550 -17.09 29.61 -46.00
CA SER A 550 -17.83 30.79 -46.45
C SER A 550 -17.47 31.98 -45.57
N VAL A 551 -17.39 33.17 -46.15
CA VAL A 551 -17.22 34.44 -45.44
C VAL A 551 -18.43 35.30 -45.77
N ALA A 552 -19.23 35.65 -44.77
CA ALA A 552 -20.43 36.47 -44.96
C ALA A 552 -20.30 37.76 -44.15
N GLY A 553 -20.47 38.91 -44.77
CA GLY A 553 -20.43 40.21 -44.10
C GLY A 553 -20.47 41.40 -45.06
N ASN A 554 -20.10 42.58 -44.59
CA ASN A 554 -20.05 43.78 -45.41
C ASN A 554 -18.69 43.88 -46.12
N LEU A 555 -18.68 43.73 -47.44
CA LEU A 555 -17.47 43.83 -48.25
C LEU A 555 -17.15 45.30 -48.56
N LYS A 556 -15.93 45.73 -48.27
CA LYS A 556 -15.31 46.92 -48.82
C LYS A 556 -14.41 46.52 -49.99
N PHE A 557 -14.71 47.03 -51.18
CA PHE A 557 -13.94 46.80 -52.40
C PHE A 557 -13.81 48.09 -53.20
N LEU A 558 -12.57 48.44 -53.60
CA LEU A 558 -12.23 49.70 -54.29
C LEU A 558 -12.78 50.97 -53.58
N GLY A 559 -12.88 50.94 -52.25
CA GLY A 559 -13.38 52.05 -51.44
C GLY A 559 -14.91 52.10 -51.26
N TYR A 560 -15.68 51.23 -51.93
CA TYR A 560 -17.13 51.13 -51.79
C TYR A 560 -17.53 49.97 -50.89
N ASN A 561 -18.64 50.13 -50.16
CA ASN A 561 -19.18 49.12 -49.25
C ASN A 561 -20.38 48.41 -49.87
N PHE A 562 -20.41 47.08 -49.75
CA PHE A 562 -21.45 46.20 -50.24
C PHE A 562 -21.95 45.37 -49.06
N ALA A 563 -23.24 45.49 -48.75
CA ALA A 563 -23.83 44.79 -47.62
C ALA A 563 -24.11 43.31 -47.95
N ASN A 564 -24.05 42.45 -46.93
CA ASN A 564 -24.46 41.04 -47.00
C ASN A 564 -23.81 40.24 -48.15
N VAL A 565 -22.52 40.47 -48.38
CA VAL A 565 -21.77 39.75 -49.40
C VAL A 565 -21.28 38.42 -48.83
N THR A 566 -21.52 37.36 -49.59
CA THR A 566 -20.96 36.03 -49.32
C THR A 566 -19.78 35.76 -50.25
N ALA A 567 -18.69 35.29 -49.67
CA ALA A 567 -17.50 34.83 -50.37
C ALA A 567 -17.17 33.38 -49.97
N SER A 568 -16.39 32.71 -50.80
CA SER A 568 -15.81 31.40 -50.50
C SER A 568 -14.30 31.53 -50.39
N VAL A 569 -13.71 30.94 -49.36
CA VAL A 569 -12.27 30.95 -49.11
C VAL A 569 -11.77 29.52 -48.99
N ASN A 570 -10.60 29.23 -49.57
CA ASN A 570 -9.88 27.97 -49.37
C ASN A 570 -8.40 28.27 -49.08
N SER A 571 -7.55 27.24 -49.06
CA SER A 571 -6.12 27.37 -48.71
C SER A 571 -5.31 28.30 -49.61
N SER A 572 -5.80 28.58 -50.83
CA SER A 572 -5.07 29.31 -51.86
C SER A 572 -5.75 30.58 -52.34
N ARG A 573 -7.06 30.72 -52.18
CA ARG A 573 -7.81 31.87 -52.72
C ARG A 573 -9.05 32.24 -51.92
N LEU A 574 -9.42 33.52 -51.98
CA LEU A 574 -10.70 34.08 -51.57
C LEU A 574 -11.45 34.51 -52.82
N THR A 575 -12.68 34.04 -52.99
CA THR A 575 -13.52 34.26 -54.15
C THR A 575 -14.83 34.91 -53.72
N VAL A 576 -15.07 36.13 -54.17
CA VAL A 576 -16.31 36.87 -53.94
C VAL A 576 -17.13 36.85 -55.22
N SER A 577 -18.44 36.56 -55.14
CA SER A 577 -19.32 36.62 -56.31
C SER A 577 -20.50 37.55 -56.04
N GLY A 578 -20.77 38.47 -56.96
CA GLY A 578 -21.88 39.42 -56.81
C GLY A 578 -22.04 40.36 -57.99
N SER A 579 -23.00 41.27 -57.86
CA SER A 579 -23.14 42.45 -58.71
C SER A 579 -22.79 43.67 -57.86
N PHE A 580 -21.71 44.36 -58.22
CA PHE A 580 -21.14 45.43 -57.41
C PHE A 580 -21.44 46.78 -58.04
N ASN A 581 -22.36 47.53 -57.42
CA ASN A 581 -22.75 48.87 -57.85
C ASN A 581 -21.96 49.95 -57.09
N PHE A 582 -21.07 50.64 -57.81
CA PHE A 582 -20.23 51.72 -57.30
C PHE A 582 -20.91 53.08 -57.54
N GLY A 583 -21.88 53.43 -56.68
CA GLY A 583 -22.53 54.74 -56.69
C GLY A 583 -23.48 55.01 -57.86
N GLY A 584 -24.09 53.97 -58.45
CA GLY A 584 -25.11 54.06 -59.50
C GLY A 584 -24.58 54.29 -60.91
N LEU A 585 -23.35 54.82 -61.03
CA LEU A 585 -22.74 55.17 -62.30
C LEU A 585 -21.89 54.03 -62.87
N PHE A 586 -21.20 53.28 -62.02
CA PHE A 586 -20.26 52.22 -62.39
C PHE A 586 -20.69 50.89 -61.75
N ILE A 587 -20.87 49.84 -62.54
CA ILE A 587 -21.37 48.53 -62.08
C ILE A 587 -20.46 47.42 -62.60
N LEU A 588 -20.03 46.51 -61.72
CA LEU A 588 -19.39 45.26 -62.10
C LEU A 588 -20.39 44.12 -61.97
N LYS A 589 -20.79 43.51 -63.09
CA LYS A 589 -21.68 42.33 -63.13
C LYS A 589 -21.11 41.22 -64.01
N GLY A 590 -21.76 40.05 -64.03
CA GLY A 590 -21.24 38.91 -64.78
C GLY A 590 -21.19 39.14 -66.29
N ALA A 591 -20.19 38.56 -66.95
CA ALA A 591 -20.02 38.55 -68.41
C ALA A 591 -20.58 37.25 -69.02
N ASN A 592 -20.92 37.25 -70.32
CA ASN A 592 -21.31 36.05 -71.08
C ASN A 592 -22.41 35.20 -70.42
N ASN A 593 -23.58 35.78 -70.18
CA ASN A 593 -24.75 35.13 -69.55
C ASN A 593 -24.57 34.70 -68.08
N LYS A 594 -23.48 35.08 -67.40
CA LYS A 594 -23.35 34.89 -65.96
C LYS A 594 -24.06 36.02 -65.21
N LYS A 595 -24.82 35.67 -64.16
CA LYS A 595 -25.56 36.64 -63.32
C LYS A 595 -24.62 37.53 -62.49
N ASN A 596 -23.52 36.98 -62.01
CA ASN A 596 -22.61 37.64 -61.06
C ASN A 596 -21.19 37.77 -61.64
N ALA A 597 -20.51 38.85 -61.30
CA ALA A 597 -19.06 38.96 -61.45
C ALA A 597 -18.38 38.17 -60.34
N THR A 598 -17.13 37.77 -60.57
CA THR A 598 -16.30 37.06 -59.61
C THR A 598 -14.99 37.80 -59.38
N ILE A 599 -14.66 38.06 -58.12
CA ILE A 599 -13.39 38.66 -57.70
C ILE A 599 -12.61 37.59 -56.95
N THR A 600 -11.40 37.26 -57.40
CA THR A 600 -10.55 36.24 -56.77
C THR A 600 -9.25 36.85 -56.30
N LEU A 601 -8.95 36.70 -55.02
CA LEU A 601 -7.67 37.03 -54.41
C LEU A 601 -6.87 35.75 -54.20
N ASN A 602 -5.66 35.68 -54.76
CA ASN A 602 -4.79 34.50 -54.63
C ASN A 602 -3.66 34.73 -53.62
N LYS A 603 -3.41 33.75 -52.74
CA LYS A 603 -2.26 33.70 -51.82
C LYS A 603 -0.95 33.52 -52.61
N ALA A 604 0.09 34.32 -52.34
CA ALA A 604 1.42 34.06 -52.91
C ALA A 604 2.24 33.09 -52.05
N LYS A 605 3.35 32.59 -52.62
CA LYS A 605 4.31 31.71 -51.93
C LYS A 605 5.03 32.38 -50.74
N ASN A 606 5.06 33.72 -50.67
CA ASN A 606 5.76 34.49 -49.63
C ASN A 606 4.79 35.25 -48.70
N GLU A 607 3.55 34.76 -48.52
CA GLU A 607 2.51 35.35 -47.67
C GLU A 607 2.01 36.76 -48.04
N VAL A 608 2.60 37.39 -49.07
CA VAL A 608 2.10 38.62 -49.70
C VAL A 608 1.04 38.28 -50.76
N TYR A 609 0.03 39.12 -50.99
CA TYR A 609 -0.99 38.86 -52.03
C TYR A 609 -0.41 39.05 -53.44
N ARG A 610 -0.48 38.03 -54.31
CA ARG A 610 0.18 38.07 -55.63
C ARG A 610 -0.63 38.79 -56.69
N SER A 611 -1.93 38.59 -56.69
CA SER A 611 -2.83 39.10 -57.73
C SER A 611 -4.29 39.05 -57.30
N VAL A 612 -5.03 40.05 -57.74
CA VAL A 612 -6.50 40.04 -57.77
C VAL A 612 -6.91 39.84 -59.22
N SER A 613 -7.74 38.82 -59.48
CA SER A 613 -8.38 38.64 -60.78
C SER A 613 -9.87 38.95 -60.69
N ILE A 614 -10.37 39.68 -61.68
CA ILE A 614 -11.78 40.03 -61.80
C ILE A 614 -12.30 39.39 -63.08
N ALA A 615 -13.34 38.57 -62.96
CA ALA A 615 -14.04 37.97 -64.08
C ALA A 615 -15.47 38.53 -64.11
N GLY A 616 -15.72 39.43 -65.05
CA GLY A 616 -16.99 40.14 -65.20
C GLY A 616 -16.84 41.28 -66.20
N SER A 617 -17.95 41.95 -66.46
CA SER A 617 -17.99 43.12 -67.32
C SER A 617 -18.29 44.35 -66.47
N PHE A 618 -17.51 45.41 -66.67
CA PHE A 618 -17.78 46.71 -66.07
C PHE A 618 -18.74 47.49 -66.96
N TYR A 619 -19.70 48.17 -66.34
CA TYR A 619 -20.70 49.00 -67.01
C TYR A 619 -20.60 50.41 -66.46
N LEU A 620 -20.58 51.40 -67.35
CA LEU A 620 -20.70 52.81 -67.00
C LEU A 620 -21.99 53.34 -67.59
N LEU A 621 -22.88 53.92 -66.78
CA LEU A 621 -24.19 54.41 -67.22
C LEU A 621 -24.99 53.37 -68.02
N GLY A 622 -24.92 52.10 -67.63
CA GLY A 622 -25.61 50.99 -68.29
C GLY A 622 -24.95 50.47 -69.58
N LYS A 623 -23.87 51.08 -70.07
CA LYS A 623 -23.10 50.61 -71.23
C LYS A 623 -21.89 49.79 -70.80
N GLU A 624 -21.70 48.63 -71.42
CA GLU A 624 -20.56 47.76 -71.17
C GLU A 624 -19.25 48.40 -71.64
N LEU A 625 -18.22 48.34 -70.79
CA LEU A 625 -16.89 48.82 -71.11
C LEU A 625 -16.10 47.73 -71.83
N THR A 626 -15.64 48.02 -73.04
CA THR A 626 -14.88 47.09 -73.88
C THR A 626 -13.39 47.05 -73.54
N SER A 627 -12.87 48.04 -72.80
CA SER A 627 -11.49 48.05 -72.30
C SER A 627 -11.37 48.90 -71.02
N LEU A 628 -10.67 48.39 -70.01
CA LEU A 628 -10.33 49.13 -68.79
C LEU A 628 -8.79 49.20 -68.68
N ALA A 629 -8.24 50.42 -68.58
CA ALA A 629 -6.82 50.63 -68.29
C ALA A 629 -6.68 51.05 -66.82
N VAL A 630 -5.93 50.28 -66.03
CA VAL A 630 -5.66 50.56 -64.62
C VAL A 630 -4.18 50.91 -64.50
N SER A 631 -3.86 52.06 -63.88
CA SER A 631 -2.49 52.44 -63.53
C SER A 631 -2.29 52.39 -62.02
N GLU A 632 -1.14 51.86 -61.60
CA GLU A 632 -0.76 51.76 -60.19
C GLU A 632 0.07 52.98 -59.79
N GLN A 633 -0.35 53.71 -58.76
CA GLN A 633 0.49 54.67 -58.04
C GLN A 633 0.42 54.39 -56.53
N GLY A 634 1.45 53.76 -55.98
CA GLY A 634 1.58 53.42 -54.56
C GLY A 634 0.79 52.17 -54.13
N GLN A 635 0.65 51.97 -52.82
CA GLN A 635 0.00 50.78 -52.21
C GLN A 635 -1.54 50.70 -52.40
N THR A 636 -2.12 51.58 -53.21
CA THR A 636 -3.56 51.61 -53.51
C THR A 636 -3.77 51.56 -55.02
N LEU A 637 -4.51 50.54 -55.47
CA LEU A 637 -5.00 50.46 -56.83
C LEU A 637 -6.12 51.51 -57.01
N LYS A 638 -5.78 52.65 -57.59
CA LYS A 638 -6.72 53.73 -57.91
C LYS A 638 -7.04 53.67 -59.39
N VAL A 639 -8.33 53.59 -59.73
CA VAL A 639 -8.77 53.75 -61.14
C VAL A 639 -8.75 55.24 -61.45
N PHE A 640 -7.66 55.74 -62.03
CA PHE A 640 -7.48 57.16 -62.34
C PHE A 640 -8.23 57.63 -63.59
N GLY A 641 -8.76 56.71 -64.39
CA GLY A 641 -9.58 57.04 -65.55
C GLY A 641 -10.04 55.80 -66.31
N ILE A 642 -11.19 55.91 -66.98
CA ILE A 642 -11.73 54.89 -67.89
C ILE A 642 -11.61 55.45 -69.30
N LYS A 643 -10.81 54.81 -70.17
CA LYS A 643 -10.72 55.17 -71.59
C LYS A 643 -11.75 54.36 -72.38
N ILE A 644 -12.82 55.01 -72.81
CA ILE A 644 -13.80 54.42 -73.73
C ILE A 644 -13.26 54.57 -75.15
N ILE A 645 -12.82 53.47 -75.77
CA ILE A 645 -12.48 53.47 -77.19
C ILE A 645 -13.75 53.13 -77.97
N GLY A 646 -14.44 54.16 -78.45
CA GLY A 646 -15.54 53.96 -79.40
C GLY A 646 -15.00 53.43 -80.73
N LYS A 647 -15.63 52.38 -81.28
CA LYS A 647 -15.51 52.13 -82.73
C LYS A 647 -16.12 53.34 -83.43
N ALA A 648 -15.34 54.04 -84.25
CA ALA A 648 -15.92 54.93 -85.24
C ALA A 648 -16.81 54.08 -86.15
N GLU A 649 -18.12 54.36 -86.18
CA GLU A 649 -18.98 53.90 -87.26
C GLU A 649 -18.43 54.51 -88.54
N ARG A 650 -17.91 53.66 -89.44
CA ARG A 650 -17.72 54.04 -90.84
C ARG A 650 -19.09 53.96 -91.48
N ASN A 651 -19.65 55.11 -91.84
CA ASN A 651 -20.58 55.17 -92.97
C ASN A 651 -19.87 54.74 -94.25
#